data_AF-A0AAD9E4A5-F1
#
_entry.id   AF-A0AAD9E4A5-F1
#
_cell.length_a   1.000
_cell.length_b   1.000
_cell.length_c   1.000
_cell.angle_alpha   90.00
_cell.angle_beta   90.00
_cell.angle_gamma   90.00
#
_symmetry.space_group_name_H-M   'P 1'
#
loop_
_entity.id
_entity.type
_entity.pdbx_description
1 polymer ?
#
loop_
_entity_poly.entity_id
_entity_poly.type
_entity_poly.pdbx_seq_one_letter_code
_entity_poly.pdbx_strand_id
1 'polypeptide(L)'
;MNLLSASVLACPLLGVVPQLFLGHVPWLWTAGVFQLGVCILSYRAMDTLGATFYGFTAILKFSEGYTALVTDLRGQEPYSPVPFPTVFSVLFFVLALFTCHRSVVDGFYQLFFVAYCIAIAAQPRGFFQGGTQGVQAAIFVASAIALLVTLYNNRSQKKIPTGEGVIKNLLSNSSMFKLRTQDKHLYAPYLGYSKYADAEVLGHGCSVLAAFAITASAANQDPLAVLILPWVVAAGGLLQLVCGSVAFARGKTLESTAFILYGVMWTVWGLTRFGGLYGDFRGFHLAVGIISLMLFNIIVTVGALFLNKVWFIYALSFKLILISFLLDAVAALPYGYDIGVTIIFGLISFYFFLANLFNCTFHSPQLPLGDPLIKMSGFGGGRNLCHHLPARKATSVQQIADIMKNGGICGMPTDTVYVLVAACNRPEAVEKAYKVKKQAQERPMSLWISSIKQLEPVRQQINPMLWDLMEAAWPSSISLVIPRAPWMDFFGLGDSSKYIGTPQSIAIRNPDCTIATHLISLVGPIAVTSANPTGEADTTHHNQVYAKLGDKVNGVLCDGPSPENIASTVVDCTKIENGQIGFFRVGLIPKSKVLQIFEEIQRRHQDGHLNRGFETDITDPVSDTMESQARSTDSETYSSLNQPVPAMALSTMDLSQNSNEDDAL
;
A
#
# COMPACT_ATOMS: atom_id res chain seq x y z
N MET A 1 -18.90 -9.45 19.21
CA MET A 1 -18.42 -8.53 20.26
C MET A 1 -19.37 -7.38 20.56
N ASN A 2 -19.93 -6.66 19.58
CA ASN A 2 -20.95 -5.63 19.88
C ASN A 2 -22.12 -6.16 20.73
N LEU A 3 -22.64 -7.35 20.38
CA LEU A 3 -23.65 -8.06 21.17
C LEU A 3 -23.24 -8.24 22.65
N LEU A 4 -22.04 -8.75 22.88
CA LEU A 4 -21.50 -9.04 24.21
C LEU A 4 -21.27 -7.77 25.04
N SER A 5 -20.72 -6.72 24.43
CA SER A 5 -20.54 -5.44 25.13
C SER A 5 -21.88 -4.76 25.44
N ALA A 6 -22.87 -4.89 24.56
CA ALA A 6 -24.19 -4.31 24.76
C ALA A 6 -24.97 -5.06 25.84
N SER A 7 -24.84 -6.39 25.93
CA SER A 7 -25.46 -7.15 27.01
C SER A 7 -24.92 -6.75 28.37
N VAL A 8 -23.61 -6.54 28.50
CA VAL A 8 -22.98 -6.07 29.76
C VAL A 8 -23.63 -4.78 30.26
N LEU A 9 -23.84 -3.81 29.37
CA LEU A 9 -24.44 -2.52 29.74
C LEU A 9 -25.96 -2.60 29.93
N ALA A 10 -26.62 -3.58 29.30
CA ALA A 10 -28.06 -3.83 29.45
C ALA A 10 -28.40 -4.68 30.68
N CYS A 11 -27.43 -5.40 31.29
CA CYS A 11 -27.66 -6.26 32.45
C CYS A 11 -28.45 -5.61 33.59
N PRO A 12 -28.20 -4.34 33.97
CA PRO A 12 -28.97 -3.73 35.05
C PRO A 12 -30.41 -3.40 34.68
N LEU A 13 -30.66 -3.01 33.43
CA LEU A 13 -32.03 -2.82 32.93
C LEU A 13 -32.81 -4.13 32.91
N LEU A 14 -32.15 -5.23 32.56
CA LEU A 14 -32.74 -6.57 32.50
C LEU A 14 -32.86 -7.24 33.87
N GLY A 15 -32.44 -6.58 34.96
CA GLY A 15 -32.49 -7.12 36.32
C GLY A 15 -31.51 -8.26 36.59
N VAL A 16 -30.50 -8.45 35.73
CA VAL A 16 -29.48 -9.52 35.89
C VAL A 16 -28.48 -9.14 36.99
N VAL A 17 -28.15 -7.86 37.11
CA VAL A 17 -27.25 -7.31 38.15
C VAL A 17 -27.81 -5.95 38.59
N PRO A 18 -27.83 -5.59 39.87
CA PRO A 18 -28.39 -4.31 40.32
C PRO A 18 -27.65 -3.07 39.76
N GLN A 19 -26.34 -3.16 39.53
CA GLN A 19 -25.49 -2.07 39.04
C GLN A 19 -24.20 -2.62 38.42
N LEU A 20 -23.57 -1.84 37.52
CA LEU A 20 -22.27 -2.21 36.95
C LEU A 20 -21.19 -2.13 38.02
N PHE A 21 -20.39 -3.18 38.13
CA PHE A 21 -19.20 -3.26 39.00
C PHE A 21 -17.93 -3.47 38.18
N LEU A 22 -16.77 -3.32 38.82
CA LEU A 22 -15.42 -3.37 38.21
C LEU A 22 -15.19 -4.56 37.26
N GLY A 23 -15.75 -5.73 37.58
CA GLY A 23 -15.59 -6.96 36.78
C GLY A 23 -16.17 -6.89 35.36
N HIS A 24 -16.94 -5.85 35.03
CA HIS A 24 -17.44 -5.60 33.68
C HIS A 24 -16.46 -4.82 32.79
N VAL A 25 -15.50 -4.09 33.38
CA VAL A 25 -14.50 -3.29 32.62
C VAL A 25 -13.70 -4.14 31.63
N PRO A 26 -13.18 -5.33 32.00
CA PRO A 26 -12.45 -6.18 31.06
C PRO A 26 -13.28 -6.56 29.82
N TRP A 27 -14.59 -6.78 29.96
CA TRP A 27 -15.46 -7.12 28.83
C TRP A 27 -15.62 -5.96 27.85
N LEU A 28 -15.76 -4.74 28.37
CA LEU A 28 -15.87 -3.53 27.55
C LEU A 28 -14.56 -3.23 26.81
N TRP A 29 -13.41 -3.34 27.48
CA TRP A 29 -12.11 -3.11 26.86
C TRP A 29 -11.71 -4.22 25.89
N THR A 30 -12.05 -5.48 26.18
CA THR A 30 -11.88 -6.59 25.23
C THR A 30 -12.68 -6.33 23.95
N ALA A 31 -13.91 -5.82 24.08
CA ALA A 31 -14.69 -5.40 22.92
C ALA A 31 -14.01 -4.24 22.17
N GLY A 32 -13.48 -3.23 22.87
CA GLY A 32 -12.74 -2.12 22.27
C GLY A 32 -11.51 -2.57 21.48
N VAL A 33 -10.68 -3.44 22.05
CA VAL A 33 -9.51 -4.03 21.39
C VAL A 33 -9.92 -4.86 20.17
N PHE A 34 -10.99 -5.64 20.29
CA PHE A 34 -11.51 -6.40 19.16
C PHE A 34 -11.97 -5.47 18.02
N GLN A 35 -12.70 -4.39 18.33
CA GLN A 35 -13.13 -3.43 17.32
C GLN A 35 -11.96 -2.71 16.66
N LEU A 36 -10.89 -2.42 17.39
CA LEU A 36 -9.65 -1.90 16.82
C LEU A 36 -9.01 -2.90 15.85
N GLY A 37 -8.98 -4.18 16.19
CA GLY A 37 -8.52 -5.25 15.31
C GLY A 37 -9.37 -5.35 14.02
N VAL A 38 -10.70 -5.29 14.15
CA VAL A 38 -11.61 -5.29 12.98
C VAL A 38 -11.42 -4.03 12.14
N CYS A 39 -11.22 -2.86 12.75
CA CYS A 39 -10.91 -1.61 12.05
C CYS A 39 -9.68 -1.78 11.12
N ILE A 40 -8.59 -2.34 11.64
CA ILE A 40 -7.37 -2.61 10.87
C ILE A 40 -7.63 -3.64 9.76
N LEU A 41 -8.39 -4.71 10.05
CA LEU A 41 -8.76 -5.71 9.04
C LEU A 41 -9.64 -5.12 7.94
N SER A 42 -10.59 -4.24 8.28
CA SER A 42 -11.42 -3.52 7.31
C SER A 42 -10.57 -2.61 6.42
N TYR A 43 -9.54 -1.95 6.96
CA TYR A 43 -8.58 -1.23 6.14
C TYR A 43 -7.85 -2.15 5.15
N ARG A 44 -7.41 -3.34 5.58
CA ARG A 44 -6.79 -4.35 4.69
C ARG A 44 -7.76 -4.86 3.62
N ALA A 45 -9.05 -4.87 3.93
CA ALA A 45 -10.12 -5.31 3.05
C ALA A 45 -10.61 -4.22 2.09
N MET A 46 -10.00 -3.03 2.08
CA MET A 46 -10.44 -1.86 1.29
C MET A 46 -11.83 -1.34 1.68
N ASP A 47 -12.23 -1.52 2.93
CA ASP A 47 -13.52 -1.10 3.47
C ASP A 47 -13.35 0.10 4.41
N THR A 48 -13.22 1.30 3.85
CA THR A 48 -13.05 2.54 4.63
C THR A 48 -14.24 2.84 5.54
N LEU A 49 -15.47 2.57 5.09
CA LEU A 49 -16.68 2.84 5.86
C LEU A 49 -16.75 1.91 7.08
N GLY A 50 -16.54 0.60 6.86
CA GLY A 50 -16.45 -0.37 7.94
C GLY A 50 -15.30 -0.05 8.90
N ALA A 51 -14.12 0.28 8.38
CA ALA A 51 -12.97 0.64 9.21
C ALA A 51 -13.26 1.86 10.09
N THR A 52 -13.89 2.90 9.54
CA THR A 52 -14.26 4.10 10.29
C THR A 52 -15.30 3.78 11.37
N PHE A 53 -16.31 2.96 11.05
CA PHE A 53 -17.33 2.54 12.01
C PHE A 53 -16.72 1.78 13.19
N TYR A 54 -15.86 0.82 12.90
CA TYR A 54 -15.19 0.03 13.95
C TYR A 54 -14.18 0.84 14.76
N GLY A 55 -13.51 1.82 14.13
CA GLY A 55 -12.68 2.80 14.85
C GLY A 55 -13.49 3.64 15.85
N PHE A 56 -14.63 4.18 15.41
CA PHE A 56 -15.53 4.94 16.29
C PHE A 56 -16.12 4.10 17.42
N THR A 57 -16.57 2.88 17.14
CA THR A 57 -17.06 1.98 18.19
C THR A 57 -15.95 1.58 19.17
N ALA A 58 -14.70 1.42 18.72
CA ALA A 58 -13.57 1.19 19.63
C ALA A 58 -13.37 2.36 20.61
N ILE A 59 -13.36 3.61 20.14
CA ILE A 59 -13.28 4.81 20.99
C ILE A 59 -14.38 4.79 22.04
N LEU A 60 -15.62 4.53 21.61
CA LEU A 60 -16.79 4.47 22.49
C LEU A 60 -16.63 3.36 23.56
N LYS A 61 -16.15 2.16 23.20
CA LYS A 61 -15.92 1.07 24.17
C LYS A 61 -14.80 1.33 25.17
N PHE A 62 -13.71 1.97 24.74
CA PHE A 62 -12.66 2.39 25.67
C PHE A 62 -13.18 3.44 26.65
N SER A 63 -13.96 4.41 26.16
CA SER A 63 -14.58 5.44 27.00
C SER A 63 -15.57 4.87 28.01
N GLU A 64 -16.40 3.90 27.61
CA GLU A 64 -17.34 3.21 28.51
C GLU A 64 -16.60 2.44 29.60
N GLY A 65 -15.59 1.64 29.24
CA GLY A 65 -14.84 0.87 30.23
C GLY A 65 -14.10 1.75 31.23
N TYR A 66 -13.57 2.90 30.79
CA TYR A 66 -12.96 3.86 31.71
C TYR A 66 -13.99 4.54 32.63
N THR A 67 -15.15 4.91 32.07
CA THR A 67 -16.27 5.49 32.85
C THR A 67 -16.70 4.52 33.96
N ALA A 68 -16.82 3.23 33.65
CA ALA A 68 -17.15 2.19 34.63
C ALA A 68 -16.04 2.01 35.67
N LEU A 69 -14.76 2.00 35.23
CA LEU A 69 -13.60 1.86 36.09
C LEU A 69 -13.54 2.95 37.17
N VAL A 70 -13.74 4.22 36.80
CA VAL A 70 -13.58 5.31 37.76
C VAL A 70 -14.81 5.55 38.62
N THR A 71 -16.02 5.26 38.11
CA THR A 71 -17.24 5.28 38.94
C THR A 71 -17.06 4.42 40.19
N ASP A 72 -16.46 3.24 40.03
CA ASP A 72 -16.21 2.29 41.12
C ASP A 72 -15.01 2.70 42.00
N LEU A 73 -13.91 3.20 41.40
CA LEU A 73 -12.69 3.55 42.15
C LEU A 73 -12.77 4.86 42.94
N ARG A 74 -13.54 5.86 42.47
CA ARG A 74 -13.59 7.20 43.07
C ARG A 74 -14.92 7.57 43.70
N GLY A 75 -15.96 6.77 43.50
CA GLY A 75 -17.31 7.05 44.05
C GLY A 75 -17.94 8.35 43.56
N GLN A 76 -17.43 8.94 42.47
CA GLN A 76 -17.97 10.13 41.83
C GLN A 76 -18.66 9.75 40.52
N GLU A 77 -19.83 10.33 40.25
CA GLU A 77 -20.51 10.15 38.98
C GLU A 77 -19.79 10.92 37.86
N PRO A 78 -19.30 10.22 36.82
CA PRO A 78 -18.61 10.87 35.71
C PRO A 78 -19.59 11.71 34.87
N TYR A 79 -19.08 12.79 34.29
CA TYR A 79 -19.84 13.73 33.47
C TYR A 79 -19.42 13.69 31.99
N SER A 80 -20.40 13.60 31.08
CA SER A 80 -20.22 13.82 29.64
C SER A 80 -20.50 15.27 29.30
N PRO A 81 -19.55 15.99 28.70
CA PRO A 81 -19.88 17.27 28.11
C PRO A 81 -20.74 17.08 26.86
N VAL A 82 -21.97 17.62 26.88
CA VAL A 82 -22.99 17.44 25.81
C VAL A 82 -22.49 17.66 24.37
N PRO A 83 -21.62 18.64 24.06
CA PRO A 83 -21.13 18.83 22.70
C PRO A 83 -20.44 17.59 22.10
N PHE A 84 -19.72 16.82 22.92
CA PHE A 84 -19.00 15.63 22.48
C PHE A 84 -19.93 14.52 21.92
N PRO A 85 -20.87 13.95 22.69
CA PRO A 85 -21.76 12.90 22.18
C PRO A 85 -22.69 13.43 21.07
N THR A 86 -23.03 14.73 21.06
CA THR A 86 -23.77 15.33 19.93
C THR A 86 -22.96 15.28 18.65
N VAL A 87 -21.70 15.75 18.64
CA VAL A 87 -20.85 15.66 17.45
C VAL A 87 -20.58 14.21 17.05
N PHE A 88 -20.40 13.32 18.02
CA PHE A 88 -20.21 11.90 17.74
C PHE A 88 -21.43 11.28 17.03
N SER A 89 -22.65 11.65 17.46
CA SER A 89 -23.91 11.25 16.81
C SER A 89 -23.98 11.71 15.35
N VAL A 90 -23.51 12.94 15.05
CA VAL A 90 -23.46 13.48 13.68
C VAL A 90 -22.48 12.67 12.81
N LEU A 91 -21.30 12.33 13.33
CA LEU A 91 -20.32 11.52 12.61
C LEU A 91 -20.87 10.10 12.29
N PHE A 92 -21.53 9.45 13.27
CA PHE A 92 -22.19 8.17 13.02
C PHE A 92 -23.34 8.29 12.03
N PHE A 93 -24.12 9.37 12.08
CA PHE A 93 -25.23 9.61 11.16
C PHE A 93 -24.74 9.78 9.72
N VAL A 94 -23.70 10.60 9.52
CA VAL A 94 -23.05 10.73 8.21
C VAL A 94 -22.55 9.37 7.74
N LEU A 95 -21.87 8.60 8.60
CA LEU A 95 -21.39 7.27 8.23
C LEU A 95 -22.52 6.30 7.86
N ALA A 96 -23.65 6.36 8.56
CA ALA A 96 -24.84 5.57 8.29
C ALA A 96 -25.41 5.90 6.90
N LEU A 97 -25.53 7.18 6.56
CA LEU A 97 -26.00 7.62 5.24
C LEU A 97 -25.13 7.08 4.11
N PHE A 98 -23.81 7.15 4.26
CA PHE A 98 -22.89 6.60 3.26
C PHE A 98 -22.98 5.06 3.25
N THR A 99 -23.06 4.40 4.40
CA THR A 99 -23.18 2.93 4.47
C THR A 99 -24.44 2.39 3.79
N CYS A 100 -25.54 3.15 3.79
CA CYS A 100 -26.77 2.77 3.06
C CYS A 100 -26.53 2.52 1.57
N HIS A 101 -25.48 3.08 0.96
CA HIS A 101 -25.15 2.79 -0.44
C HIS A 101 -24.77 1.31 -0.66
N ARG A 102 -24.27 0.64 0.38
CA ARG A 102 -23.86 -0.78 0.36
C ARG A 102 -25.02 -1.66 0.76
N SER A 103 -25.59 -1.40 1.93
CA SER A 103 -26.69 -2.17 2.53
C SER A 103 -27.53 -1.21 3.36
N VAL A 104 -28.82 -1.12 3.06
CA VAL A 104 -29.76 -0.27 3.80
C VAL A 104 -29.89 -0.77 5.24
N VAL A 105 -29.86 -2.09 5.46
CA VAL A 105 -29.88 -2.70 6.79
C VAL A 105 -28.66 -2.30 7.62
N ASP A 106 -27.47 -2.26 7.01
CA ASP A 106 -26.24 -1.86 7.72
C ASP A 106 -26.30 -0.39 8.13
N GLY A 107 -26.87 0.48 7.28
CA GLY A 107 -27.12 1.88 7.62
C GLY A 107 -28.10 2.02 8.79
N PHE A 108 -29.22 1.28 8.78
CA PHE A 108 -30.15 1.23 9.91
C PHE A 108 -29.49 0.72 11.20
N TYR A 109 -28.62 -0.29 11.10
CA TYR A 109 -27.87 -0.78 12.26
C TYR A 109 -26.98 0.31 12.87
N GLN A 110 -26.32 1.13 12.04
CA GLN A 110 -25.51 2.25 12.53
C GLN A 110 -26.34 3.35 13.22
N LEU A 111 -27.62 3.52 12.86
CA LEU A 111 -28.51 4.48 13.55
C LEU A 111 -28.75 4.13 15.02
N PHE A 112 -28.61 2.88 15.44
CA PHE A 112 -28.65 2.55 16.88
C PHE A 112 -27.48 3.17 17.65
N PHE A 113 -26.31 3.33 17.02
CA PHE A 113 -25.17 4.03 17.62
C PHE A 113 -25.36 5.55 17.63
N VAL A 114 -26.06 6.10 16.63
CA VAL A 114 -26.53 7.50 16.64
C VAL A 114 -27.47 7.73 17.83
N ALA A 115 -28.50 6.89 17.97
CA ALA A 115 -29.43 6.95 19.08
C ALA A 115 -28.72 6.80 20.43
N TYR A 116 -27.69 5.96 20.50
CA TYR A 116 -26.91 5.78 21.73
C TYR A 116 -26.13 7.04 22.11
N CYS A 117 -25.47 7.68 21.13
CA CYS A 117 -24.79 8.95 21.36
C CYS A 117 -25.78 10.05 21.78
N ILE A 118 -26.97 10.11 21.18
CA ILE A 118 -28.03 11.05 21.57
C ILE A 118 -28.51 10.76 23.00
N ALA A 119 -28.67 9.49 23.38
CA ALA A 119 -29.05 9.13 24.75
C ALA A 119 -27.98 9.57 25.77
N ILE A 120 -26.69 9.42 25.44
CA ILE A 120 -25.58 9.94 26.26
C ILE A 120 -25.65 11.48 26.35
N ALA A 121 -25.96 12.16 25.26
CA ALA A 121 -26.10 13.62 25.25
C ALA A 121 -27.28 14.11 26.11
N ALA A 122 -28.39 13.36 26.10
CA ALA A 122 -29.60 13.67 26.86
C ALA A 122 -29.44 13.38 28.36
N GLN A 123 -28.58 12.42 28.73
CA GLN A 123 -28.26 12.07 30.11
C GLN A 123 -26.74 12.18 30.34
N PRO A 124 -26.21 13.42 30.45
CA PRO A 124 -24.78 13.66 30.60
C PRO A 124 -24.21 13.19 31.96
N ARG A 125 -25.08 12.84 32.92
CA ARG A 125 -24.74 12.15 34.17
C ARG A 125 -25.50 10.84 34.21
N GLY A 126 -24.90 9.80 34.81
CA GLY A 126 -25.53 8.48 34.87
C GLY A 126 -25.51 7.74 33.53
N PHE A 127 -24.36 7.70 32.86
CA PHE A 127 -24.14 7.02 31.57
C PHE A 127 -24.69 5.60 31.46
N PHE A 128 -24.81 4.92 32.59
CA PHE A 128 -25.26 3.55 32.68
C PHE A 128 -26.64 3.42 33.31
N GLN A 129 -27.52 4.42 33.19
CA GLN A 129 -28.87 4.39 33.75
C GLN A 129 -29.89 4.94 32.74
N GLY A 130 -31.14 4.50 32.85
CA GLY A 130 -32.25 5.07 32.08
C GLY A 130 -32.16 4.85 30.56
N GLY A 131 -32.15 5.95 29.80
CA GLY A 131 -32.30 5.92 28.35
C GLY A 131 -31.11 5.26 27.63
N THR A 132 -29.90 5.44 28.14
CA THR A 132 -28.69 4.84 27.55
C THR A 132 -28.72 3.31 27.63
N GLN A 133 -29.19 2.74 28.73
CA GLN A 133 -29.37 1.29 28.89
C GLN A 133 -30.43 0.74 27.94
N GLY A 134 -31.55 1.46 27.77
CA GLY A 134 -32.60 1.09 26.82
C GLY A 134 -32.07 0.99 25.39
N VAL A 135 -31.23 1.95 24.98
CA VAL A 135 -30.59 1.89 23.66
C VAL A 135 -29.55 0.77 23.58
N GLN A 136 -28.80 0.46 24.65
CA GLN A 136 -27.89 -0.70 24.66
C GLN A 136 -28.64 -2.03 24.53
N ALA A 137 -29.79 -2.19 25.18
CA ALA A 137 -30.65 -3.34 24.99
C ALA A 137 -31.15 -3.42 23.52
N ALA A 138 -31.48 -2.29 22.91
CA ALA A 138 -31.83 -2.24 21.50
C ALA A 138 -30.64 -2.62 20.57
N ILE A 139 -29.43 -2.14 20.87
CA ILE A 139 -28.19 -2.54 20.16
C ILE A 139 -27.94 -4.04 20.32
N PHE A 140 -28.19 -4.62 21.48
CA PHE A 140 -28.10 -6.06 21.71
C PHE A 140 -29.04 -6.82 20.77
N VAL A 141 -30.33 -6.48 20.75
CA VAL A 141 -31.32 -7.13 19.87
C VAL A 141 -30.95 -6.94 18.38
N ALA A 142 -30.63 -5.71 17.97
CA ALA A 142 -30.25 -5.40 16.60
C ALA A 142 -28.98 -6.16 16.17
N SER A 143 -27.98 -6.27 17.05
CA SER A 143 -26.76 -7.02 16.79
C SER A 143 -27.02 -8.52 16.68
N ALA A 144 -27.96 -9.07 17.46
CA ALA A 144 -28.35 -10.48 17.37
C ALA A 144 -29.02 -10.78 16.03
N ILE A 145 -29.93 -9.90 15.59
CA ILE A 145 -30.61 -10.02 14.28
C ILE A 145 -29.59 -9.88 13.14
N ALA A 146 -28.71 -8.88 13.19
CA ALA A 146 -27.68 -8.68 12.16
C ALA A 146 -26.73 -9.89 12.07
N LEU A 147 -26.33 -10.47 13.21
CA LEU A 147 -25.53 -11.68 13.25
C LEU A 147 -26.26 -12.86 12.62
N LEU A 148 -27.54 -13.07 12.98
CA LEU A 148 -28.37 -14.14 12.41
C LEU A 148 -28.49 -14.00 10.89
N VAL A 149 -28.82 -12.80 10.39
CA VAL A 149 -28.93 -12.51 8.96
C VAL A 149 -27.60 -12.77 8.25
N THR A 150 -26.49 -12.33 8.82
CA THR A 150 -25.15 -12.53 8.25
C THR A 150 -24.78 -14.02 8.18
N LEU A 151 -25.00 -14.78 9.26
CA LEU A 151 -24.72 -16.21 9.30
C LEU A 151 -25.60 -16.99 8.32
N TYR A 152 -26.89 -16.65 8.25
CA TYR A 152 -27.83 -17.25 7.31
C TYR A 152 -27.42 -16.98 5.85
N ASN A 153 -27.11 -15.72 5.51
CA ASN A 153 -26.71 -15.32 4.16
C ASN A 153 -25.37 -15.92 3.72
N ASN A 154 -24.50 -16.29 4.67
CA ASN A 154 -23.24 -16.97 4.38
C ASN A 154 -23.40 -18.47 4.11
N ARG A 155 -24.48 -19.11 4.58
CA ARG A 155 -24.68 -20.57 4.49
C ARG A 155 -25.82 -20.98 3.56
N SER A 156 -26.86 -20.16 3.44
CA SER A 156 -28.06 -20.46 2.65
C SER A 156 -27.91 -20.04 1.19
N GLN A 157 -28.50 -20.82 0.29
CA GLN A 157 -28.62 -20.44 -1.13
C GLN A 157 -29.66 -19.31 -1.34
N LYS A 158 -30.70 -19.27 -0.50
CA LYS A 158 -31.66 -18.15 -0.47
C LYS A 158 -31.15 -17.11 0.52
N LYS A 159 -30.82 -15.91 0.04
CA LYS A 159 -30.37 -14.80 0.90
C LYS A 159 -31.56 -14.00 1.42
N ILE A 160 -31.51 -13.64 2.70
CA ILE A 160 -32.38 -12.63 3.31
C ILE A 160 -31.99 -11.27 2.69
N PRO A 161 -32.96 -10.49 2.15
CA PRO A 161 -32.67 -9.23 1.52
C PRO A 161 -32.19 -8.18 2.54
N THR A 162 -31.00 -7.64 2.30
CA THR A 162 -30.38 -6.58 3.12
C THR A 162 -30.55 -5.17 2.52
N GLY A 163 -31.25 -5.06 1.40
CA GLY A 163 -31.36 -3.81 0.63
C GLY A 163 -30.09 -3.46 -0.15
N GLU A 164 -29.21 -4.44 -0.41
CA GLU A 164 -28.05 -4.28 -1.28
C GLU A 164 -28.48 -3.76 -2.66
N GLY A 165 -27.84 -2.69 -3.12
CA GLY A 165 -28.06 -2.14 -4.46
C GLY A 165 -29.27 -1.21 -4.61
N VAL A 166 -30.13 -1.04 -3.60
CA VAL A 166 -31.31 -0.14 -3.68
C VAL A 166 -30.87 1.30 -3.95
N ILE A 167 -29.96 1.84 -3.14
CA ILE A 167 -29.41 3.19 -3.33
C ILE A 167 -28.52 3.25 -4.57
N LYS A 168 -27.80 2.16 -4.89
CA LYS A 168 -26.98 2.09 -6.11
C LYS A 168 -27.83 2.28 -7.38
N ASN A 169 -28.99 1.64 -7.45
CA ASN A 169 -29.94 1.78 -8.56
C ASN A 169 -30.63 3.14 -8.59
N LEU A 170 -30.83 3.77 -7.43
CA LEU A 170 -31.36 5.13 -7.36
C LEU A 170 -30.33 6.15 -7.88
N LEU A 171 -29.06 5.98 -7.51
CA LEU A 171 -27.96 6.85 -7.93
C LEU A 171 -27.53 6.66 -9.39
N SER A 172 -27.76 5.49 -10.00
CA SER A 172 -27.42 5.24 -11.40
C SER A 172 -28.17 6.12 -12.39
N ASN A 173 -29.31 6.69 -11.99
CA ASN A 173 -30.09 7.63 -12.80
C ASN A 173 -29.55 9.07 -12.74
N SER A 174 -28.57 9.34 -11.88
CA SER A 174 -27.97 10.67 -11.73
C SER A 174 -26.64 10.79 -12.49
N SER A 175 -26.45 11.88 -13.22
CA SER A 175 -25.18 12.19 -13.89
C SER A 175 -24.10 12.71 -12.91
N MET A 176 -24.52 13.33 -11.81
CA MET A 176 -23.67 13.96 -10.80
C MET A 176 -23.07 12.97 -9.79
N PHE A 177 -23.83 11.96 -9.37
CA PHE A 177 -23.44 11.02 -8.31
C PHE A 177 -23.14 9.62 -8.85
N LYS A 178 -22.12 9.53 -9.71
CA LYS A 178 -21.62 8.23 -10.16
C LYS A 178 -20.77 7.58 -9.06
N LEU A 179 -21.26 6.46 -8.54
CA LEU A 179 -20.54 5.66 -7.55
C LEU A 179 -19.23 5.14 -8.13
N ARG A 180 -18.18 5.16 -7.32
CA ARG A 180 -16.88 4.59 -7.67
C ARG A 180 -17.01 3.08 -7.79
N THR A 181 -16.56 2.50 -8.90
CA THR A 181 -16.44 1.05 -9.02
C THR A 181 -15.38 0.58 -8.02
N GLN A 182 -15.77 -0.27 -7.06
CA GLN A 182 -14.84 -0.93 -6.15
C GLN A 182 -14.03 -1.97 -6.94
N ASP A 183 -13.07 -1.50 -7.71
CA ASP A 183 -12.14 -2.37 -8.39
C ASP A 183 -11.19 -2.93 -7.33
N LYS A 184 -11.29 -4.23 -7.03
CA LYS A 184 -10.38 -4.88 -6.05
C LYS A 184 -8.91 -4.76 -6.45
N HIS A 185 -8.64 -4.40 -7.71
CA HIS A 185 -7.32 -4.17 -8.29
C HIS A 185 -6.86 -2.70 -8.28
N LEU A 186 -7.70 -1.74 -7.88
CA LEU A 186 -7.37 -0.30 -7.86
C LEU A 186 -6.20 0.03 -6.91
N TYR A 187 -5.93 -0.87 -5.97
CA TYR A 187 -4.88 -0.80 -4.96
C TYR A 187 -4.05 -2.10 -4.91
N ALA A 188 -3.95 -2.82 -6.05
CA ALA A 188 -3.00 -3.91 -6.15
C ALA A 188 -1.61 -3.37 -5.80
N PRO A 189 -0.90 -3.98 -4.83
CA PRO A 189 0.31 -3.42 -4.26
C PRO A 189 1.31 -3.27 -5.40
N TYR A 190 1.60 -2.02 -5.73
CA TYR A 190 2.60 -1.69 -6.69
C TYR A 190 3.65 -0.92 -5.92
N LEU A 191 4.53 -1.67 -5.21
CA LEU A 191 5.82 -1.26 -4.63
C LEU A 191 6.28 -1.92 -3.34
N GLY A 192 5.47 -2.76 -2.70
CA GLY A 192 5.61 -2.94 -1.26
C GLY A 192 5.04 -1.76 -0.45
N TYR A 193 4.32 -0.83 -1.08
CA TYR A 193 3.32 -0.03 -0.40
C TYR A 193 1.97 -0.78 -0.37
N SER A 194 1.36 -0.77 0.80
CA SER A 194 0.37 -1.69 1.30
C SER A 194 -1.02 -1.58 0.68
N LYS A 195 -1.71 -2.72 0.67
CA LYS A 195 -3.13 -2.95 0.39
C LYS A 195 -4.03 -2.40 1.50
N TYR A 196 -3.86 -1.16 1.95
CA TYR A 196 -4.78 -0.53 2.90
C TYR A 196 -5.70 0.50 2.22
N ALA A 197 -6.94 0.63 2.70
CA ALA A 197 -7.87 1.68 2.29
C ALA A 197 -7.43 3.09 2.75
N ASP A 198 -8.13 4.13 2.33
CA ASP A 198 -7.88 5.51 2.78
C ASP A 198 -8.21 5.65 4.28
N ALA A 199 -7.18 5.77 5.12
CA ALA A 199 -7.33 5.94 6.57
C ALA A 199 -7.64 7.38 7.00
N GLU A 200 -7.63 8.32 6.05
CA GLU A 200 -7.80 9.75 6.31
C GLU A 200 -9.19 10.07 6.87
N VAL A 201 -10.23 9.33 6.45
CA VAL A 201 -11.59 9.50 6.97
C VAL A 201 -11.60 9.32 8.49
N LEU A 202 -11.08 8.20 8.99
CA LEU A 202 -11.04 7.96 10.44
C LEU A 202 -10.10 8.95 11.15
N GLY A 203 -8.94 9.25 10.57
CA GLY A 203 -7.99 10.21 11.14
C GLY A 203 -8.62 11.59 11.38
N HIS A 204 -9.30 12.15 10.37
CA HIS A 204 -10.00 13.42 10.51
C HIS A 204 -11.24 13.32 11.41
N GLY A 205 -11.97 12.19 11.38
CA GLY A 205 -13.04 11.92 12.34
C GLY A 205 -12.56 11.95 13.80
N CYS A 206 -11.38 11.38 14.08
CA CYS A 206 -10.74 11.45 15.39
C CYS A 206 -10.33 12.89 15.74
N SER A 207 -9.84 13.68 14.78
CA SER A 207 -9.53 15.10 14.99
C SER A 207 -10.77 15.93 15.35
N VAL A 208 -11.92 15.66 14.71
CA VAL A 208 -13.21 16.29 15.05
C VAL A 208 -13.58 15.95 16.49
N LEU A 209 -13.56 14.66 16.86
CA LEU A 209 -13.90 14.23 18.21
C LEU A 209 -12.98 14.85 19.26
N ALA A 210 -11.66 14.85 19.03
CA ALA A 210 -10.70 15.46 19.94
C ALA A 210 -10.95 16.97 20.12
N ALA A 211 -11.19 17.69 19.01
CA ALA A 211 -11.42 19.14 19.06
C ALA A 211 -12.66 19.50 19.89
N PHE A 212 -13.79 18.84 19.64
CA PHE A 212 -15.05 19.12 20.35
C PHE A 212 -15.07 18.58 21.77
N ALA A 213 -14.33 17.51 22.06
CA ALA A 213 -14.17 17.06 23.44
C ALA A 213 -13.54 18.15 24.31
N ILE A 214 -12.52 18.84 23.80
CA ILE A 214 -11.75 19.87 24.54
C ILE A 214 -12.57 21.13 24.83
N THR A 215 -13.43 21.55 23.90
CA THR A 215 -14.28 22.76 24.07
C THR A 215 -15.10 22.77 25.36
N ALA A 216 -15.34 21.60 25.93
CA ALA A 216 -16.35 21.41 26.96
C ALA A 216 -15.77 21.09 28.36
N SER A 217 -14.43 21.11 28.51
CA SER A 217 -13.74 20.93 29.80
C SER A 217 -13.54 22.23 30.60
N ALA A 218 -13.98 23.39 30.10
CA ALA A 218 -13.72 24.70 30.71
C ALA A 218 -14.65 25.08 31.88
N ALA A 219 -15.52 24.17 32.34
CA ALA A 219 -16.28 24.36 33.57
C ALA A 219 -15.42 23.96 34.78
N ASN A 220 -15.57 24.65 35.93
CA ASN A 220 -14.83 24.49 37.21
C ASN A 220 -14.92 23.07 37.87
N GLN A 221 -14.90 22.00 37.12
CA GLN A 221 -14.97 20.61 37.59
C GLN A 221 -13.57 19.98 37.56
N ASP A 222 -13.35 18.97 38.40
CA ASP A 222 -12.12 18.17 38.38
C ASP A 222 -11.89 17.65 36.94
N PRO A 223 -10.72 17.89 36.32
CA PRO A 223 -10.40 17.38 34.98
C PRO A 223 -10.62 15.87 34.86
N LEU A 224 -10.42 15.15 35.97
CA LEU A 224 -10.66 13.72 36.05
C LEU A 224 -12.15 13.39 36.15
N ALA A 225 -13.01 14.29 36.65
CA ALA A 225 -14.47 14.11 36.64
C ALA A 225 -15.09 14.29 35.24
N VAL A 226 -14.40 14.98 34.31
CA VAL A 226 -14.71 15.01 32.87
C VAL A 226 -14.13 13.77 32.18
N LEU A 227 -14.58 12.64 32.68
CA LEU A 227 -13.84 11.38 32.69
C LEU A 227 -13.74 10.71 31.31
N ILE A 228 -14.66 11.00 30.39
CA ILE A 228 -14.64 10.42 29.04
C ILE A 228 -13.52 11.00 28.16
N LEU A 229 -13.10 12.23 28.45
CA LEU A 229 -12.17 12.97 27.59
C LEU A 229 -10.79 12.32 27.43
N PRO A 230 -10.07 11.94 28.51
CA PRO A 230 -8.71 11.42 28.40
C PRO A 230 -8.60 10.20 27.50
N TRP A 231 -9.57 9.28 27.58
CA TRP A 231 -9.56 8.04 26.80
C TRP A 231 -10.11 8.19 25.40
N VAL A 232 -11.04 9.13 25.16
CA VAL A 232 -11.44 9.50 23.80
C VAL A 232 -10.27 10.12 23.06
N VAL A 233 -9.52 11.01 23.72
CA VAL A 233 -8.36 11.68 23.12
C VAL A 233 -7.19 10.71 22.97
N ALA A 234 -6.92 9.83 23.94
CA ALA A 234 -5.87 8.82 23.83
C ALA A 234 -6.19 7.74 22.79
N ALA A 235 -7.41 7.17 22.78
CA ALA A 235 -7.81 6.18 21.78
C ALA A 235 -7.90 6.80 20.38
N GLY A 236 -8.41 8.03 20.26
CA GLY A 236 -8.42 8.79 19.01
C GLY A 236 -7.01 9.12 18.51
N GLY A 237 -6.10 9.51 19.41
CA GLY A 237 -4.70 9.74 19.10
C GLY A 237 -3.98 8.48 18.64
N LEU A 238 -4.20 7.34 19.31
CA LEU A 238 -3.67 6.04 18.88
C LEU A 238 -4.23 5.64 17.51
N LEU A 239 -5.52 5.85 17.26
CA LEU A 239 -6.11 5.63 15.94
C LEU A 239 -5.51 6.55 14.88
N GLN A 240 -5.17 7.80 15.20
CA GLN A 240 -4.43 8.67 14.29
C GLN A 240 -3.01 8.16 14.00
N LEU A 241 -2.30 7.59 14.99
CA LEU A 241 -1.01 6.94 14.77
C LEU A 241 -1.15 5.74 13.83
N VAL A 242 -2.19 4.93 14.00
CA VAL A 242 -2.52 3.82 13.09
C VAL A 242 -2.83 4.36 11.69
N CYS A 243 -3.65 5.41 11.57
CA CYS A 243 -3.98 6.04 10.29
C CYS A 243 -2.74 6.60 9.60
N GLY A 244 -1.85 7.25 10.35
CA GLY A 244 -0.58 7.76 9.86
C GLY A 244 0.35 6.64 9.40
N SER A 245 0.45 5.55 10.16
CA SER A 245 1.24 4.37 9.78
C SER A 245 0.69 3.70 8.51
N VAL A 246 -0.64 3.62 8.39
CA VAL A 246 -1.32 3.11 7.19
C VAL A 246 -1.09 4.03 5.98
N ALA A 247 -1.15 5.34 6.18
CA ALA A 247 -0.88 6.32 5.12
C ALA A 247 0.60 6.26 4.66
N PHE A 248 1.54 6.11 5.60
CA PHE A 248 2.96 5.92 5.29
C PHE A 248 3.17 4.67 4.46
N ALA A 249 2.55 3.56 4.90
CA ALA A 249 2.58 2.30 4.19
C ALA A 249 1.96 2.40 2.79
N ARG A 250 1.28 3.49 2.41
CA ARG A 250 0.77 3.74 1.06
C ARG A 250 1.63 4.69 0.22
N GLY A 251 2.76 5.15 0.75
CA GLY A 251 3.62 6.13 0.10
C GLY A 251 3.14 7.58 0.23
N LYS A 252 2.13 7.85 1.07
CA LYS A 252 1.70 9.22 1.43
C LYS A 252 2.60 9.74 2.55
N THR A 253 3.68 10.45 2.20
CA THR A 253 4.69 10.86 3.18
C THR A 253 4.24 12.05 4.03
N LEU A 254 3.66 13.09 3.42
CA LEU A 254 3.30 14.32 4.13
C LEU A 254 2.03 14.15 4.96
N GLU A 255 0.98 13.55 4.39
CA GLU A 255 -0.27 13.32 5.11
C GLU A 255 -0.05 12.39 6.31
N SER A 256 0.76 11.33 6.12
CA SER A 256 1.17 10.43 7.21
C SER A 256 1.88 11.17 8.33
N THR A 257 2.88 12.00 8.00
CA THR A 257 3.64 12.77 8.98
C THR A 257 2.73 13.68 9.79
N ALA A 258 1.75 14.31 9.16
CA ALA A 258 0.77 15.14 9.86
C ALA A 258 -0.10 14.32 10.83
N PHE A 259 -0.66 13.18 10.41
CA PHE A 259 -1.46 12.32 11.30
C PHE A 259 -0.66 11.75 12.47
N ILE A 260 0.60 11.33 12.23
CA ILE A 260 1.46 10.83 13.30
C ILE A 260 1.74 11.95 14.30
N LEU A 261 2.18 13.12 13.84
CA LEU A 261 2.48 14.25 14.71
C LEU A 261 1.25 14.67 15.53
N TYR A 262 0.10 14.78 14.88
CA TYR A 262 -1.12 15.23 15.54
C TYR A 262 -1.65 14.15 16.49
N GLY A 263 -1.50 12.87 16.15
CA GLY A 263 -1.82 11.74 17.03
C GLY A 263 -0.93 11.67 18.27
N VAL A 264 0.39 11.91 18.13
CA VAL A 264 1.31 12.05 19.27
C VAL A 264 0.91 13.24 20.13
N MET A 265 0.62 14.39 19.50
CA MET A 265 0.17 15.59 20.21
C MET A 265 -1.07 15.29 21.04
N TRP A 266 -2.13 14.75 20.41
CA TRP A 266 -3.37 14.43 21.11
C TRP A 266 -3.14 13.42 22.23
N THR A 267 -2.38 12.37 22.00
CA THR A 267 -2.09 11.37 23.04
C THR A 267 -1.34 11.98 24.22
N VAL A 268 -0.19 12.62 23.98
CA VAL A 268 0.68 13.15 25.05
C VAL A 268 0.00 14.31 25.78
N TRP A 269 -0.59 15.26 25.05
CA TRP A 269 -1.17 16.46 25.66
C TRP A 269 -2.59 16.24 26.17
N GLY A 270 -3.38 15.43 25.49
CA GLY A 270 -4.69 15.02 25.97
C GLY A 270 -4.59 14.29 27.31
N LEU A 271 -3.67 13.33 27.41
CA LEU A 271 -3.44 12.61 28.67
C LEU A 271 -2.90 13.53 29.76
N THR A 272 -1.94 14.39 29.46
CA THR A 272 -1.35 15.25 30.49
C THR A 272 -2.32 16.32 30.99
N ARG A 273 -3.04 17.00 30.09
CA ARG A 273 -3.97 18.09 30.43
C ARG A 273 -5.25 17.58 31.09
N PHE A 274 -5.87 16.54 30.53
CA PHE A 274 -7.16 16.03 31.05
C PHE A 274 -7.00 14.92 32.08
N GLY A 275 -5.84 14.25 32.14
CA GLY A 275 -5.51 13.28 33.18
C GLY A 275 -5.08 13.91 34.51
N GLY A 276 -5.10 15.24 34.64
CA GLY A 276 -4.70 15.94 35.87
C GLY A 276 -3.19 15.86 36.18
N LEU A 277 -2.39 15.28 35.29
CA LEU A 277 -0.92 15.18 35.40
C LEU A 277 -0.23 16.54 35.21
N TYR A 278 -0.98 17.56 34.82
CA TYR A 278 -0.52 18.91 34.50
C TYR A 278 -0.14 19.75 35.72
N GLY A 279 -0.64 19.42 36.92
CA GLY A 279 -0.59 20.29 38.10
C GLY A 279 0.83 20.73 38.50
N ASP A 280 1.76 19.78 38.60
CA ASP A 280 3.11 20.03 39.12
C ASP A 280 4.14 20.39 38.03
N PHE A 281 3.81 20.19 36.75
CA PHE A 281 4.75 20.34 35.63
C PHE A 281 4.45 21.56 34.72
N ARG A 282 3.43 22.34 35.03
CA ARG A 282 3.09 23.57 34.28
C ARG A 282 4.22 24.59 34.44
N GLY A 283 4.89 24.93 33.33
CA GLY A 283 6.01 25.87 33.36
C GLY A 283 6.90 25.83 32.11
N PHE A 284 8.15 26.30 32.26
CA PHE A 284 9.07 26.52 31.15
C PHE A 284 9.39 25.25 30.34
N HIS A 285 9.67 24.12 31.00
CA HIS A 285 10.01 22.86 30.32
C HIS A 285 8.88 22.38 29.39
N LEU A 286 7.64 22.51 29.85
CA LEU A 286 6.44 22.16 29.11
C LEU A 286 6.29 23.07 27.87
N ALA A 287 6.50 24.37 28.04
CA ALA A 287 6.47 25.35 26.95
C ALA A 287 7.53 25.06 25.86
N VAL A 288 8.76 24.67 26.24
CA VAL A 288 9.82 24.29 25.28
C VAL A 288 9.41 23.09 24.42
N GLY A 289 8.74 22.10 25.01
CA GLY A 289 8.18 20.96 24.27
C GLY A 289 7.15 21.39 23.22
N ILE A 290 6.23 22.30 23.58
CA ILE A 290 5.22 22.83 22.65
C ILE A 290 5.88 23.63 21.52
N ILE A 291 6.86 24.48 21.85
CA ILE A 291 7.60 25.26 20.84
C ILE A 291 8.29 24.33 19.84
N SER A 292 8.89 23.23 20.29
CA SER A 292 9.51 22.24 19.41
C SER A 292 8.49 21.61 18.45
N LEU A 293 7.29 21.30 18.94
CA LEU A 293 6.19 20.77 18.11
C LEU A 293 5.64 21.83 17.15
N MET A 294 5.62 23.10 17.54
CA MET A 294 5.26 24.22 16.65
C MET A 294 6.26 24.38 15.51
N LEU A 295 7.56 24.24 15.77
CA LEU A 295 8.59 24.27 14.73
C LEU A 295 8.39 23.13 13.72
N PHE A 296 8.09 21.93 14.19
CA PHE A 296 7.80 20.80 13.30
C PHE A 296 6.49 21.02 12.51
N ASN A 297 5.45 21.58 13.13
CA ASN A 297 4.22 21.94 12.44
C ASN A 297 4.42 23.03 11.37
N ILE A 298 5.40 23.93 11.51
CA ILE A 298 5.78 24.87 10.44
C ILE A 298 6.25 24.10 9.20
N ILE A 299 7.07 23.05 9.36
CA ILE A 299 7.51 22.21 8.24
C ILE A 299 6.32 21.56 7.54
N VAL A 300 5.37 21.00 8.31
CA VAL A 300 4.13 20.42 7.77
C VAL A 300 3.30 21.48 7.04
N THR A 301 3.18 22.69 7.59
CA THR A 301 2.44 23.81 7.00
C THR A 301 3.07 24.28 5.69
N VAL A 302 4.40 24.39 5.64
CA VAL A 302 5.14 24.73 4.42
C VAL A 302 4.96 23.64 3.37
N GLY A 303 5.07 22.37 3.75
CA GLY A 303 4.78 21.26 2.85
C GLY A 303 3.34 21.28 2.31
N ALA A 304 2.37 21.64 3.14
CA ALA A 304 0.96 21.72 2.75
C ALA A 304 0.67 22.78 1.68
N LEU A 305 1.52 23.81 1.52
CA LEU A 305 1.41 24.80 0.43
C LEU A 305 1.51 24.16 -0.96
N PHE A 306 2.23 23.04 -1.06
CA PHE A 306 2.44 22.29 -2.30
C PHE A 306 1.37 21.21 -2.54
N LEU A 307 0.51 20.92 -1.56
CA LEU A 307 -0.57 19.94 -1.68
C LEU A 307 -1.86 20.57 -2.19
N ASN A 308 -2.56 21.32 -1.33
CA ASN A 308 -3.75 22.07 -1.68
C ASN A 308 -4.10 23.11 -0.61
N LYS A 309 -4.95 24.08 -0.98
CA LYS A 309 -5.39 25.17 -0.09
C LYS A 309 -5.99 24.64 1.21
N VAL A 310 -6.79 23.58 1.14
CA VAL A 310 -7.51 23.07 2.31
C VAL A 310 -6.55 22.40 3.30
N TRP A 311 -5.52 21.68 2.84
CA TRP A 311 -4.45 21.14 3.68
C TRP A 311 -3.62 22.22 4.35
N PHE A 312 -3.33 23.31 3.64
CA PHE A 312 -2.66 24.47 4.24
C PHE A 312 -3.49 25.06 5.38
N ILE A 313 -4.80 25.25 5.17
CA ILE A 313 -5.73 25.75 6.20
C ILE A 313 -5.83 24.77 7.39
N TYR A 314 -5.83 23.46 7.14
CA TYR A 314 -5.83 22.45 8.20
C TYR A 314 -4.55 22.47 9.04
N ALA A 315 -3.38 22.54 8.39
CA ALA A 315 -2.10 22.65 9.11
C ALA A 315 -2.00 23.96 9.90
N LEU A 316 -2.45 25.07 9.31
CA LEU A 316 -2.47 26.38 9.96
C LEU A 316 -3.42 26.44 11.16
N SER A 317 -4.62 25.86 11.04
CA SER A 317 -5.57 25.82 12.16
C SER A 317 -5.07 24.95 13.32
N PHE A 318 -4.35 23.86 13.03
CA PHE A 318 -3.68 23.08 14.09
C PHE A 318 -2.60 23.89 14.81
N LYS A 319 -1.88 24.78 14.10
CA LYS A 319 -0.92 25.70 14.74
C LYS A 319 -1.58 26.61 15.78
N LEU A 320 -2.82 27.04 15.55
CA LEU A 320 -3.57 27.83 16.52
C LEU A 320 -3.85 27.02 17.79
N ILE A 321 -4.11 25.71 17.68
CA ILE A 321 -4.26 24.82 18.84
C ILE A 321 -2.95 24.77 19.63
N LEU A 322 -1.81 24.64 18.94
CA LEU A 322 -0.50 24.65 19.62
C LEU A 322 -0.22 25.96 20.34
N ILE A 323 -0.63 27.10 19.77
CA ILE A 323 -0.54 28.40 20.45
C ILE A 323 -1.43 28.40 21.69
N SER A 324 -2.65 27.85 21.62
CA SER A 324 -3.53 27.71 22.79
C SER A 324 -2.85 26.92 23.91
N PHE A 325 -2.22 25.79 23.57
CA PHE A 325 -1.48 24.99 24.54
C PHE A 325 -0.26 25.72 25.10
N LEU A 326 0.46 26.47 24.27
CA LEU A 326 1.61 27.26 24.72
C LEU A 326 1.19 28.33 25.73
N LEU A 327 0.12 29.07 25.43
CA LEU A 327 -0.43 30.09 26.32
C LEU A 327 -0.93 29.48 27.63
N ASP A 328 -1.51 28.28 27.57
CA ASP A 328 -1.88 27.54 28.77
C ASP A 328 -0.64 27.13 29.59
N ALA A 329 0.41 26.61 28.96
CA ALA A 329 1.63 26.20 29.66
C ALA A 329 2.31 27.36 30.42
N VAL A 330 2.21 28.59 29.92
CA VAL A 330 2.75 29.81 30.57
C VAL A 330 1.74 30.57 31.41
N ALA A 331 0.54 30.01 31.64
CA ALA A 331 -0.55 30.61 32.42
C ALA A 331 -1.02 31.99 31.88
N ALA A 332 -0.97 32.18 30.56
CA ALA A 332 -1.39 33.40 29.87
C ALA A 332 -2.53 33.16 28.86
N LEU A 333 -3.26 32.05 28.98
CA LEU A 333 -4.38 31.70 28.08
C LEU A 333 -5.57 32.64 28.30
N PRO A 334 -5.98 33.43 27.28
CA PRO A 334 -7.18 34.24 27.37
C PRO A 334 -8.43 33.35 27.46
N TYR A 335 -9.40 33.75 28.28
CA TYR A 335 -10.67 33.03 28.40
C TYR A 335 -11.36 32.89 27.04
N GLY A 336 -11.71 31.65 26.67
CA GLY A 336 -12.44 31.34 25.44
C GLY A 336 -11.58 31.25 24.17
N TYR A 337 -10.29 31.57 24.22
CA TYR A 337 -9.40 31.42 23.05
C TYR A 337 -9.30 29.95 22.61
N ASP A 338 -9.12 29.05 23.58
CA ASP A 338 -9.06 27.60 23.36
C ASP A 338 -10.35 27.05 22.75
N ILE A 339 -11.51 27.51 23.23
CA ILE A 339 -12.83 27.15 22.68
C ILE A 339 -12.95 27.60 21.23
N GLY A 340 -12.64 28.86 20.93
CA GLY A 340 -12.76 29.39 19.57
C GLY A 340 -11.88 28.65 18.57
N VAL A 341 -10.62 28.41 18.93
CA VAL A 341 -9.66 27.72 18.07
C VAL A 341 -10.01 26.25 17.85
N THR A 342 -10.46 25.55 18.89
CA THR A 342 -10.86 24.13 18.76
C THR A 342 -12.13 23.96 17.93
N ILE A 343 -13.11 24.88 18.03
CA ILE A 343 -14.26 24.89 17.12
C ILE A 343 -13.84 25.09 15.66
N ILE A 344 -12.95 26.07 15.40
CA ILE A 344 -12.44 26.33 14.04
C ILE A 344 -11.76 25.07 13.47
N PHE A 345 -10.84 24.47 14.23
CA PHE A 345 -10.15 23.25 13.79
C PHE A 345 -11.11 22.07 13.64
N GLY A 346 -12.11 21.93 14.52
CA GLY A 346 -13.14 20.91 14.45
C GLY A 346 -13.98 21.02 13.17
N LEU A 347 -14.38 22.23 12.78
CA LEU A 347 -15.13 22.48 11.54
C LEU A 347 -14.29 22.17 10.28
N ILE A 348 -13.01 22.57 10.27
CA ILE A 348 -12.10 22.25 9.17
C ILE A 348 -11.87 20.74 9.08
N SER A 349 -11.68 20.07 10.22
CA SER A 349 -11.54 18.61 10.29
C SER A 349 -12.80 17.89 9.81
N PHE A 350 -13.99 18.44 10.11
CA PHE A 350 -15.26 17.90 9.65
C PHE A 350 -15.44 18.04 8.13
N TYR A 351 -14.99 19.16 7.56
CA TYR A 351 -14.93 19.33 6.11
C TYR A 351 -14.05 18.26 5.45
N PHE A 352 -12.86 18.00 6.00
CA PHE A 352 -11.96 16.94 5.52
C PHE A 352 -12.57 15.54 5.63
N PHE A 353 -13.20 15.25 6.77
CA PHE A 353 -13.93 14.00 6.99
C PHE A 353 -14.97 13.78 5.87
N LEU A 354 -15.77 14.81 5.59
CA LEU A 354 -16.80 14.75 4.56
C LEU A 354 -16.19 14.64 3.15
N ALA A 355 -15.21 15.48 2.83
CA ALA A 355 -14.52 15.46 1.53
C ALA A 355 -13.92 14.09 1.22
N ASN A 356 -13.27 13.46 2.20
CA ASN A 356 -12.68 12.14 2.03
C ASN A 356 -13.73 11.04 1.94
N LEU A 357 -14.86 11.12 2.67
CA LEU A 357 -15.98 10.20 2.47
C LEU A 357 -16.55 10.28 1.05
N PHE A 358 -16.79 11.49 0.54
CA PHE A 358 -17.25 11.69 -0.83
C PHE A 358 -16.24 11.14 -1.85
N ASN A 359 -14.94 11.37 -1.65
CA ASN A 359 -13.88 10.87 -2.54
C ASN A 359 -13.73 9.33 -2.51
N CYS A 360 -14.03 8.70 -1.37
CA CYS A 360 -14.03 7.24 -1.25
C CYS A 360 -15.26 6.62 -1.93
N THR A 361 -16.41 7.30 -1.92
CA THR A 361 -17.69 6.75 -2.40
C THR A 361 -17.98 7.06 -3.88
N PHE A 362 -17.62 8.25 -4.36
CA PHE A 362 -17.96 8.71 -5.72
C PHE A 362 -16.74 8.75 -6.65
N HIS A 363 -16.98 8.65 -7.96
CA HIS A 363 -15.93 8.59 -8.97
C HIS A 363 -15.21 9.94 -9.16
N SER A 364 -15.95 11.05 -9.12
CA SER A 364 -15.39 12.40 -9.19
C SER A 364 -15.41 13.06 -7.80
N PRO A 365 -14.36 13.82 -7.45
CA PRO A 365 -14.33 14.57 -6.19
C PRO A 365 -15.47 15.58 -6.18
N GLN A 366 -16.39 15.44 -5.22
CA GLN A 366 -17.57 16.30 -5.08
C GLN A 366 -17.28 17.54 -4.25
N LEU A 367 -16.33 17.44 -3.30
CA LEU A 367 -15.93 18.54 -2.43
C LEU A 367 -14.53 19.04 -2.82
N PRO A 368 -14.38 20.33 -3.13
CA PRO A 368 -13.12 20.86 -3.66
C PRO A 368 -12.08 21.08 -2.57
N LEU A 369 -10.99 20.30 -2.61
CA LEU A 369 -9.81 20.54 -1.76
C LEU A 369 -8.95 21.74 -2.23
N GLY A 370 -9.21 22.24 -3.44
CA GLY A 370 -8.50 23.35 -4.07
C GLY A 370 -7.17 22.95 -4.70
N ASP A 371 -6.61 23.88 -5.49
CA ASP A 371 -5.27 23.72 -6.09
C ASP A 371 -4.15 24.00 -5.08
N PRO A 372 -2.91 23.54 -5.33
CA PRO A 372 -1.73 23.97 -4.59
C PRO A 372 -1.59 25.51 -4.57
N LEU A 373 -1.18 26.07 -3.43
CA LEU A 373 -0.90 27.50 -3.30
C LEU A 373 0.40 27.88 -3.99
N ILE A 374 1.42 27.00 -3.89
CA ILE A 374 2.67 27.14 -4.60
C ILE A 374 2.77 26.01 -5.60
N LYS A 375 2.67 26.36 -6.89
CA LYS A 375 2.94 25.42 -7.98
C LYS A 375 4.44 25.41 -8.22
N MET A 376 5.11 24.30 -7.91
CA MET A 376 6.48 24.11 -8.38
C MET A 376 6.45 23.96 -9.90
N SER A 377 7.07 24.89 -10.62
CA SER A 377 7.34 24.74 -12.04
C SER A 377 8.20 23.49 -12.24
N GLY A 378 7.59 22.41 -12.76
CA GLY A 378 8.24 21.11 -12.98
C GLY A 378 7.49 19.91 -12.42
N PHE A 379 6.62 20.07 -11.41
CA PHE A 379 5.78 18.98 -10.90
C PHE A 379 4.35 19.14 -11.41
N GLY A 380 4.03 18.42 -12.49
CA GLY A 380 2.68 18.38 -13.09
C GLY A 380 2.44 19.33 -14.27
N GLY A 381 3.33 20.30 -14.53
CA GLY A 381 3.24 21.20 -15.69
C GLY A 381 3.48 20.52 -17.06
N GLY A 382 3.98 19.28 -17.04
CA GLY A 382 4.33 18.50 -18.22
C GLY A 382 3.22 17.68 -18.87
N ARG A 383 2.04 17.56 -18.25
CA ARG A 383 1.00 16.62 -18.74
C ARG A 383 0.54 16.88 -20.17
N ASN A 384 0.73 18.11 -20.67
CA ASN A 384 0.39 18.47 -22.04
C ASN A 384 1.56 18.29 -23.04
N LEU A 385 2.80 18.10 -22.59
CA LEU A 385 3.97 17.86 -23.45
C LEU A 385 4.47 16.40 -23.39
N CYS A 386 4.37 15.76 -22.23
CA CYS A 386 4.78 14.38 -22.00
C CYS A 386 3.57 13.56 -21.52
N HIS A 387 3.20 12.56 -22.31
CA HIS A 387 2.08 11.68 -21.98
C HIS A 387 2.45 10.69 -20.87
N HIS A 388 1.91 10.89 -19.66
CA HIS A 388 2.01 9.92 -18.56
C HIS A 388 0.87 8.92 -18.66
N LEU A 389 1.17 7.71 -19.14
CA LEU A 389 0.15 6.71 -19.46
C LEU A 389 0.34 5.45 -18.60
N PRO A 390 -0.72 4.91 -17.97
CA PRO A 390 -0.62 3.75 -17.10
C PRO A 390 -0.21 2.50 -17.89
N ALA A 391 0.89 1.86 -17.50
CA ALA A 391 1.48 0.78 -18.29
C ALA A 391 0.63 -0.52 -18.35
N ARG A 392 -0.27 -0.69 -17.38
CA ARG A 392 -1.16 -1.86 -17.26
C ARG A 392 -2.38 -1.83 -18.19
N LYS A 393 -2.54 -0.77 -18.99
CA LYS A 393 -3.60 -0.68 -19.99
C LYS A 393 -3.01 -0.93 -21.38
N ALA A 394 -3.52 -1.92 -22.09
CA ALA A 394 -3.09 -2.21 -23.47
C ALA A 394 -3.22 -0.97 -24.38
N THR A 395 -4.30 -0.19 -24.22
CA THR A 395 -4.51 1.07 -24.94
C THR A 395 -3.40 2.11 -24.68
N SER A 396 -2.86 2.15 -23.46
CA SER A 396 -1.77 3.04 -23.09
C SER A 396 -0.42 2.61 -23.68
N VAL A 397 -0.15 1.30 -23.73
CA VAL A 397 1.04 0.77 -24.41
C VAL A 397 0.97 1.06 -25.91
N GLN A 398 -0.22 0.89 -26.52
CA GLN A 398 -0.45 1.22 -27.93
C GLN A 398 -0.18 2.71 -28.21
N GLN A 399 -0.69 3.61 -27.38
CA GLN A 399 -0.45 5.05 -27.52
C GLN A 399 1.05 5.40 -27.46
N ILE A 400 1.80 4.77 -26.55
CA ILE A 400 3.26 4.96 -26.46
C ILE A 400 3.95 4.38 -27.69
N ALA A 401 3.50 3.23 -28.20
CA ALA A 401 4.02 2.65 -29.43
C ALA A 401 3.81 3.58 -30.63
N ASP A 402 2.64 4.22 -30.73
CA ASP A 402 2.33 5.18 -31.79
C ASP A 402 3.22 6.43 -31.71
N ILE A 403 3.46 6.94 -30.49
CA ILE A 403 4.42 8.04 -30.26
C ILE A 403 5.82 7.65 -30.76
N MET A 404 6.31 6.45 -30.40
CA MET A 404 7.63 5.97 -30.83
C MET A 404 7.70 5.75 -32.35
N LYS A 405 6.65 5.20 -32.95
CA LYS A 405 6.53 5.03 -34.40
C LYS A 405 6.54 6.36 -35.14
N ASN A 406 6.12 7.45 -34.52
CA ASN A 406 6.17 8.81 -35.06
C ASN A 406 7.47 9.56 -34.73
N GLY A 407 8.50 8.87 -34.22
CA GLY A 407 9.81 9.45 -33.93
C GLY A 407 9.94 10.08 -32.53
N GLY A 408 8.97 9.86 -31.65
CA GLY A 408 9.04 10.27 -30.25
C GLY A 408 9.97 9.36 -29.42
N ILE A 409 10.50 9.92 -28.32
CA ILE A 409 11.29 9.16 -27.34
C ILE A 409 10.48 8.99 -26.06
N CYS A 410 10.50 7.80 -25.48
CA CYS A 410 9.62 7.45 -24.36
C CYS A 410 10.38 6.84 -23.18
N GLY A 411 9.87 7.04 -21.97
CA GLY A 411 10.28 6.31 -20.77
C GLY A 411 9.52 4.99 -20.67
N MET A 412 10.23 3.90 -20.38
CA MET A 412 9.68 2.55 -20.31
C MET A 412 10.11 1.84 -19.01
N PRO A 413 9.19 1.15 -18.29
CA PRO A 413 9.53 0.30 -17.17
C PRO A 413 10.23 -0.98 -17.65
N THR A 414 11.09 -1.57 -16.81
CA THR A 414 11.75 -2.85 -17.08
C THR A 414 11.77 -3.73 -15.83
N ASP A 415 12.28 -4.95 -15.95
CA ASP A 415 12.64 -5.88 -14.87
C ASP A 415 13.80 -5.37 -14.00
N THR A 416 14.48 -4.32 -14.44
CA THR A 416 15.55 -3.62 -13.72
C THR A 416 15.12 -2.16 -13.54
N VAL A 417 15.90 -1.18 -14.02
CA VAL A 417 15.61 0.25 -13.90
C VAL A 417 14.73 0.78 -15.04
N TYR A 418 14.15 1.97 -14.87
CA TYR A 418 13.49 2.67 -15.97
C TYR A 418 14.50 3.13 -17.02
N VAL A 419 14.11 3.00 -18.28
CA VAL A 419 14.96 3.29 -19.44
C VAL A 419 14.30 4.28 -20.39
N LEU A 420 15.13 5.00 -21.15
CA LEU A 420 14.73 5.88 -22.23
C LEU A 420 14.89 5.10 -23.54
N VAL A 421 13.83 5.09 -24.35
CA VAL A 421 13.74 4.25 -25.54
C VAL A 421 13.37 5.05 -26.79
N ALA A 422 13.91 4.61 -27.92
CA ALA A 422 13.59 5.09 -29.25
C ALA A 422 13.47 3.91 -30.24
N ALA A 423 12.63 4.03 -31.26
CA ALA A 423 12.48 2.99 -32.28
C ALA A 423 13.72 2.95 -33.21
N CYS A 424 14.28 1.77 -33.48
CA CYS A 424 15.49 1.66 -34.31
C CYS A 424 15.27 2.07 -35.77
N ASN A 425 14.06 1.83 -36.29
CA ASN A 425 13.66 2.24 -37.64
C ASN A 425 13.37 3.75 -37.78
N ARG A 426 13.67 4.54 -36.74
CA ARG A 426 13.56 6.01 -36.72
C ARG A 426 14.91 6.62 -36.32
N PRO A 427 15.84 6.79 -37.28
CA PRO A 427 17.20 7.28 -36.98
C PRO A 427 17.23 8.61 -36.21
N GLU A 428 16.33 9.53 -36.54
CA GLU A 428 16.19 10.83 -35.86
C GLU A 428 15.84 10.68 -34.37
N ALA A 429 14.99 9.70 -34.03
CA ALA A 429 14.58 9.44 -32.64
C ALA A 429 15.71 8.84 -31.81
N VAL A 430 16.50 7.95 -32.41
CA VAL A 430 17.70 7.36 -31.77
C VAL A 430 18.73 8.45 -31.48
N GLU A 431 18.99 9.33 -32.46
CA GLU A 431 19.89 10.48 -32.27
C GLU A 431 19.38 11.43 -31.18
N LYS A 432 18.07 11.71 -31.17
CA LYS A 432 17.44 12.52 -30.11
C LYS A 432 17.64 11.87 -28.74
N ALA A 433 17.35 10.58 -28.59
CA ALA A 433 17.52 9.86 -27.32
C ALA A 433 18.97 9.87 -26.83
N TYR A 434 19.94 9.76 -27.74
CA TYR A 434 21.36 9.88 -27.42
C TYR A 434 21.74 11.30 -26.94
N LYS A 435 21.34 12.34 -27.69
CA LYS A 435 21.65 13.75 -27.38
C LYS A 435 20.98 14.30 -26.12
N VAL A 436 19.87 13.70 -25.68
CA VAL A 436 19.18 14.11 -24.45
C VAL A 436 20.09 14.00 -23.22
N LYS A 437 21.08 13.09 -23.25
CA LYS A 437 22.08 12.92 -22.20
C LYS A 437 23.23 13.90 -22.43
N LYS A 438 23.37 14.93 -21.58
CA LYS A 438 24.46 15.91 -21.66
C LYS A 438 25.83 15.24 -21.49
N GLN A 439 26.49 14.98 -22.62
CA GLN A 439 27.92 15.10 -22.99
C GLN A 439 29.09 14.81 -22.02
N ALA A 440 28.93 14.13 -20.88
CA ALA A 440 30.07 13.88 -19.99
C ALA A 440 30.82 12.54 -20.23
N GLN A 441 30.16 11.46 -20.69
CA GLN A 441 30.80 10.17 -20.96
C GLN A 441 30.04 9.40 -22.06
N GLU A 442 30.72 9.12 -23.17
CA GLU A 442 30.21 8.41 -24.35
C GLU A 442 29.92 6.92 -24.05
N ARG A 443 28.80 6.62 -23.39
CA ARG A 443 28.31 5.24 -23.31
C ARG A 443 27.37 4.98 -24.49
N PRO A 444 27.65 3.97 -25.33
CA PRO A 444 26.78 3.66 -26.46
C PRO A 444 25.43 3.11 -25.99
N MET A 445 24.39 3.32 -26.79
CA MET A 445 23.08 2.72 -26.55
C MET A 445 23.12 1.21 -26.81
N SER A 446 22.19 0.48 -26.20
CA SER A 446 21.98 -0.96 -26.43
C SER A 446 20.77 -1.20 -27.33
N LEU A 447 20.74 -2.34 -28.02
CA LEU A 447 19.62 -2.76 -28.87
C LEU A 447 18.76 -3.77 -28.12
N TRP A 448 17.46 -3.51 -28.00
CA TRP A 448 16.55 -4.43 -27.31
C TRP A 448 15.52 -5.00 -28.28
N ILE A 449 15.22 -6.29 -28.08
CA ILE A 449 14.30 -7.09 -28.88
C ILE A 449 13.23 -7.70 -27.97
N SER A 450 12.05 -8.01 -28.52
CA SER A 450 10.96 -8.67 -27.79
C SER A 450 11.07 -10.19 -27.82
N SER A 451 11.83 -10.73 -28.78
CA SER A 451 12.03 -12.17 -28.96
C SER A 451 13.24 -12.39 -29.84
N ILE A 452 13.95 -13.49 -29.62
CA ILE A 452 15.06 -13.94 -30.49
C ILE A 452 14.61 -14.10 -31.95
N LYS A 453 13.32 -14.37 -32.20
CA LYS A 453 12.72 -14.44 -33.55
C LYS A 453 12.92 -13.15 -34.35
N GLN A 454 13.11 -11.99 -33.71
CA GLN A 454 13.43 -10.75 -34.42
C GLN A 454 14.83 -10.75 -35.04
N LEU A 455 15.72 -11.66 -34.61
CA LEU A 455 17.05 -11.87 -35.16
C LEU A 455 17.09 -13.00 -36.20
N GLU A 456 16.00 -13.73 -36.43
CA GLU A 456 15.96 -14.87 -37.38
C GLU A 456 16.46 -14.49 -38.79
N PRO A 457 16.10 -13.33 -39.37
CA PRO A 457 16.57 -12.93 -40.70
C PRO A 457 18.08 -12.77 -40.80
N VAL A 458 18.78 -12.63 -39.67
CA VAL A 458 20.23 -12.46 -39.59
C VAL A 458 20.92 -13.63 -38.91
N ARG A 459 20.19 -14.72 -38.64
CA ARG A 459 20.69 -15.91 -37.94
C ARG A 459 21.96 -16.49 -38.55
N GLN A 460 22.04 -16.55 -39.87
CA GLN A 460 23.20 -17.10 -40.59
C GLN A 460 24.49 -16.27 -40.39
N GLN A 461 24.37 -15.03 -39.92
CA GLN A 461 25.52 -14.15 -39.62
C GLN A 461 25.92 -14.21 -38.13
N ILE A 462 25.20 -14.98 -37.31
CA ILE A 462 25.45 -15.14 -35.88
C ILE A 462 26.03 -16.53 -35.65
N ASN A 463 27.10 -16.61 -34.86
CA ASN A 463 27.71 -17.88 -34.48
C ASN A 463 26.67 -18.84 -33.83
N PRO A 464 26.61 -20.12 -34.19
CA PRO A 464 25.63 -21.06 -33.63
C PRO A 464 25.66 -21.18 -32.10
N MET A 465 26.84 -21.18 -31.49
CA MET A 465 26.99 -21.22 -30.03
C MET A 465 26.46 -19.94 -29.37
N LEU A 466 26.65 -18.79 -30.04
CA LEU A 466 26.09 -17.51 -29.59
C LEU A 466 24.57 -17.49 -29.68
N TRP A 467 24.00 -18.05 -30.74
CA TRP A 467 22.55 -18.17 -30.91
C TRP A 467 21.93 -19.01 -29.78
N ASP A 468 22.54 -20.16 -29.47
CA ASP A 468 22.06 -21.05 -28.41
C ASP A 468 22.20 -20.41 -27.02
N LEU A 469 23.28 -19.65 -26.80
CA LEU A 469 23.44 -18.86 -25.58
C LEU A 469 22.37 -17.77 -25.49
N MET A 470 22.03 -17.08 -26.58
CA MET A 470 20.96 -16.08 -26.61
C MET A 470 19.61 -16.71 -26.26
N GLU A 471 19.29 -17.87 -26.84
CA GLU A 471 18.01 -18.56 -26.60
C GLU A 471 17.90 -19.07 -25.16
N ALA A 472 18.99 -19.60 -24.59
CA ALA A 472 19.01 -20.07 -23.21
C ALA A 472 19.02 -18.92 -22.19
N ALA A 473 19.68 -17.81 -22.52
CA ALA A 473 19.80 -16.66 -21.63
C ALA A 473 18.57 -15.76 -21.62
N TRP A 474 17.74 -15.74 -22.67
CA TRP A 474 16.65 -14.79 -22.82
C TRP A 474 15.26 -15.43 -22.90
N PRO A 475 14.20 -14.76 -22.39
CA PRO A 475 14.19 -13.41 -21.79
C PRO A 475 14.78 -13.37 -20.37
N SER A 476 15.61 -12.36 -20.07
CA SER A 476 16.19 -12.18 -18.73
C SER A 476 16.85 -10.81 -18.52
N SER A 477 17.38 -10.59 -17.32
CA SER A 477 18.22 -9.44 -16.97
C SER A 477 19.70 -9.59 -17.37
N ILE A 478 19.98 -10.36 -18.42
CA ILE A 478 21.31 -10.53 -19.03
C ILE A 478 21.36 -9.73 -20.34
N SER A 479 22.40 -8.90 -20.52
CA SER A 479 22.71 -8.23 -21.79
C SER A 479 23.97 -8.85 -22.38
N LEU A 480 23.92 -9.27 -23.64
CA LEU A 480 25.01 -9.93 -24.34
C LEU A 480 25.67 -8.94 -25.31
N VAL A 481 26.98 -8.75 -25.18
CA VAL A 481 27.78 -7.92 -26.08
C VAL A 481 28.37 -8.81 -27.16
N ILE A 482 28.02 -8.55 -28.41
CA ILE A 482 28.38 -9.37 -29.57
C ILE A 482 29.14 -8.54 -30.61
N PRO A 483 29.91 -9.16 -31.52
CA PRO A 483 30.58 -8.45 -32.59
C PRO A 483 29.59 -7.66 -33.46
N ARG A 484 29.97 -6.43 -33.79
CA ARG A 484 29.23 -5.61 -34.75
C ARG A 484 29.41 -6.20 -36.15
N ALA A 485 28.32 -6.38 -36.90
CA ALA A 485 28.36 -6.84 -38.28
C ALA A 485 27.24 -6.20 -39.14
N PRO A 486 27.28 -6.35 -40.48
CA PRO A 486 26.31 -5.75 -41.41
C PRO A 486 24.84 -6.13 -41.13
N TRP A 487 24.59 -7.20 -40.37
CA TRP A 487 23.24 -7.56 -39.91
C TRP A 487 22.49 -6.42 -39.21
N MET A 488 23.19 -5.45 -38.62
CA MET A 488 22.56 -4.29 -37.97
C MET A 488 21.74 -3.43 -38.94
N ASP A 489 22.10 -3.39 -40.22
CA ASP A 489 21.41 -2.58 -41.23
C ASP A 489 19.95 -3.05 -41.46
N PHE A 490 19.67 -4.33 -41.13
CA PHE A 490 18.33 -4.92 -41.18
C PHE A 490 17.32 -4.18 -40.29
N PHE A 491 17.78 -3.49 -39.23
CA PHE A 491 16.90 -2.81 -38.27
C PHE A 491 16.56 -1.35 -38.65
N GLY A 492 16.96 -0.88 -39.84
CA GLY A 492 16.60 0.44 -40.34
C GLY A 492 17.29 1.59 -39.59
N LEU A 493 18.48 1.34 -39.02
CA LEU A 493 19.21 2.29 -38.19
C LEU A 493 19.79 3.48 -38.97
N GLY A 494 20.14 3.29 -40.24
CA GLY A 494 20.82 4.31 -41.06
C GLY A 494 22.01 4.94 -40.33
N ASP A 495 22.13 6.27 -40.41
CA ASP A 495 23.22 7.03 -39.77
C ASP A 495 23.20 6.99 -38.22
N SER A 496 22.09 6.58 -37.61
CA SER A 496 21.99 6.46 -36.15
C SER A 496 22.68 5.22 -35.58
N SER A 497 23.11 4.30 -36.46
CA SER A 497 23.81 3.07 -36.08
C SER A 497 25.11 3.32 -35.30
N LYS A 498 25.71 4.51 -35.43
CA LYS A 498 26.90 4.96 -34.66
C LYS A 498 26.63 5.23 -33.18
N TYR A 499 25.37 5.44 -32.80
CA TYR A 499 24.96 5.70 -31.42
C TYR A 499 24.62 4.41 -30.65
N ILE A 500 24.54 3.27 -31.33
CA ILE A 500 24.21 1.95 -30.77
C ILE A 500 25.43 1.03 -30.86
N GLY A 501 25.92 0.59 -29.71
CA GLY A 501 27.19 -0.13 -29.62
C GLY A 501 28.42 0.74 -29.90
N THR A 502 29.58 0.09 -29.88
CA THR A 502 30.87 0.65 -30.32
C THR A 502 31.09 0.30 -31.80
N PRO A 503 32.16 0.81 -32.44
CA PRO A 503 32.53 0.38 -33.79
C PRO A 503 32.80 -1.13 -33.91
N GLN A 504 33.14 -1.82 -32.81
CA GLN A 504 33.51 -3.24 -32.80
C GLN A 504 32.41 -4.16 -32.25
N SER A 505 31.52 -3.67 -31.38
CA SER A 505 30.59 -4.52 -30.65
C SER A 505 29.28 -3.83 -30.28
N ILE A 506 28.22 -4.61 -30.06
CA ILE A 506 26.88 -4.14 -29.69
C ILE A 506 26.30 -4.96 -28.56
N ALA A 507 25.69 -4.29 -27.58
CA ALA A 507 24.95 -4.92 -26.51
C ALA A 507 23.50 -5.16 -26.94
N ILE A 508 23.05 -6.42 -26.88
CA ILE A 508 21.66 -6.81 -27.13
C ILE A 508 21.02 -7.32 -25.83
N ARG A 509 19.71 -7.09 -25.67
CA ARG A 509 18.91 -7.66 -24.57
C ARG A 509 17.48 -7.98 -25.01
N ASN A 510 16.95 -9.09 -24.52
CA ASN A 510 15.51 -9.34 -24.45
C ASN A 510 15.07 -9.30 -22.97
N PRO A 511 14.39 -8.24 -22.50
CA PRO A 511 14.07 -8.05 -21.10
C PRO A 511 12.97 -9.01 -20.63
N ASP A 512 13.06 -9.47 -19.38
CA ASP A 512 11.99 -10.24 -18.72
C ASP A 512 10.92 -9.31 -18.12
N CYS A 513 10.31 -8.49 -18.97
CA CYS A 513 9.29 -7.54 -18.56
C CYS A 513 8.17 -7.53 -19.60
N THR A 514 7.00 -8.08 -19.24
CA THR A 514 5.85 -8.23 -20.14
C THR A 514 5.47 -6.91 -20.82
N ILE A 515 5.53 -5.80 -20.10
CA ILE A 515 5.20 -4.47 -20.64
C ILE A 515 6.25 -4.02 -21.67
N ALA A 516 7.53 -4.17 -21.35
CA ALA A 516 8.63 -3.82 -22.26
C ALA A 516 8.59 -4.68 -23.52
N THR A 517 8.50 -6.00 -23.35
CA THR A 517 8.42 -6.97 -24.45
C THR A 517 7.21 -6.71 -25.34
N HIS A 518 6.05 -6.38 -24.76
CA HIS A 518 4.86 -6.03 -25.52
C HIS A 518 5.05 -4.73 -26.31
N LEU A 519 5.61 -3.67 -25.71
CA LEU A 519 5.91 -2.43 -26.41
C LEU A 519 6.89 -2.67 -27.58
N ILE A 520 7.97 -3.42 -27.35
CA ILE A 520 8.95 -3.76 -28.39
C ILE A 520 8.31 -4.58 -29.52
N SER A 521 7.38 -5.49 -29.20
CA SER A 521 6.66 -6.26 -30.22
C SER A 521 5.79 -5.38 -31.13
N LEU A 522 5.25 -4.27 -30.61
CA LEU A 522 4.42 -3.35 -31.37
C LEU A 522 5.24 -2.39 -32.24
N VAL A 523 6.42 -1.99 -31.76
CA VAL A 523 7.28 -0.97 -32.40
C VAL A 523 8.33 -1.59 -33.32
N GLY A 524 8.79 -2.80 -33.01
CA GLY A 524 10.03 -3.38 -33.54
C GLY A 524 11.21 -3.15 -32.59
N PRO A 525 12.44 -3.58 -32.95
CA PRO A 525 13.63 -3.40 -32.12
C PRO A 525 13.85 -1.93 -31.72
N ILE A 526 14.30 -1.72 -30.50
CA ILE A 526 14.43 -0.38 -29.90
C ILE A 526 15.86 -0.11 -29.43
N ALA A 527 16.28 1.15 -29.53
CA ALA A 527 17.51 1.64 -28.95
C ALA A 527 17.22 2.06 -27.49
N VAL A 528 18.05 1.61 -26.56
CA VAL A 528 17.83 1.78 -25.12
C VAL A 528 19.05 2.40 -24.44
N THR A 529 18.78 3.41 -23.61
CA THR A 529 19.73 3.99 -22.67
C THR A 529 19.07 4.19 -21.31
N SER A 530 19.86 4.34 -20.25
CA SER A 530 19.33 4.62 -18.92
C SER A 530 18.63 5.99 -18.88
N ALA A 531 17.46 6.09 -18.21
CA ALA A 531 16.61 7.29 -18.19
C ALA A 531 17.07 8.38 -17.18
N ASN A 532 18.38 8.55 -17.05
CA ASN A 532 19.04 9.52 -16.19
C ASN A 532 20.08 10.33 -17.00
N PRO A 533 20.30 11.61 -16.64
CA PRO A 533 21.47 12.36 -17.04
C PRO A 533 22.75 11.61 -16.66
N THR A 534 23.79 11.76 -17.47
CA THR A 534 25.07 11.08 -17.27
C THR A 534 25.66 11.44 -15.90
N GLY A 535 26.02 10.43 -15.11
CA GLY A 535 26.62 10.59 -13.78
C GLY A 535 25.62 10.61 -12.61
N GLU A 536 24.32 10.67 -12.88
CA GLU A 536 23.29 10.59 -11.83
C GLU A 536 22.89 9.14 -11.51
N ALA A 537 22.26 8.93 -10.35
CA ALA A 537 21.66 7.65 -9.99
C ALA A 537 20.63 7.16 -11.02
N ASP A 538 20.47 5.85 -11.16
CA ASP A 538 19.48 5.28 -12.07
C ASP A 538 18.04 5.65 -11.66
N THR A 539 17.20 5.77 -12.67
CA THR A 539 15.77 6.02 -12.52
C THR A 539 15.06 4.74 -12.13
N THR A 540 14.50 4.68 -10.93
CA THR A 540 13.75 3.53 -10.44
C THR A 540 12.25 3.78 -10.45
N HIS A 541 11.75 4.97 -10.82
CA HIS A 541 10.32 5.28 -10.86
C HIS A 541 9.98 6.17 -12.06
N HIS A 542 8.81 5.97 -12.69
CA HIS A 542 8.33 6.82 -13.80
C HIS A 542 8.33 8.34 -13.49
N ASN A 543 8.07 8.75 -12.25
CA ASN A 543 8.11 10.15 -11.85
C ASN A 543 9.52 10.74 -11.94
N GLN A 544 10.55 9.93 -11.66
CA GLN A 544 11.93 10.34 -11.77
C GLN A 544 12.36 10.53 -13.23
N VAL A 545 11.79 9.76 -14.17
CA VAL A 545 12.08 9.89 -15.61
C VAL A 545 11.73 11.29 -16.09
N TYR A 546 10.50 11.73 -15.81
CA TYR A 546 10.06 13.07 -16.18
C TYR A 546 10.77 14.16 -15.36
N ALA A 547 10.99 13.95 -14.06
CA ALA A 547 11.70 14.93 -13.23
C ALA A 547 13.13 15.21 -13.73
N LYS A 548 13.82 14.19 -14.27
CA LYS A 548 15.20 14.31 -14.75
C LYS A 548 15.31 14.75 -16.21
N LEU A 549 14.43 14.25 -17.07
CA LEU A 549 14.52 14.47 -18.52
C LEU A 549 13.56 15.57 -19.02
N GLY A 550 12.54 15.92 -18.23
CA GLY A 550 11.62 17.00 -18.49
C GLY A 550 10.84 16.85 -19.80
N ASP A 551 10.72 17.98 -20.49
CA ASP A 551 10.06 18.15 -21.80
C ASP A 551 10.74 17.43 -22.96
N LYS A 552 11.95 16.89 -22.75
CA LYS A 552 12.67 16.15 -23.78
C LYS A 552 12.04 14.79 -24.10
N VAL A 553 11.23 14.25 -23.18
CA VAL A 553 10.55 12.95 -23.31
C VAL A 553 9.11 13.15 -23.74
N ASN A 554 8.67 12.41 -24.76
CA ASN A 554 7.34 12.55 -25.35
C ASN A 554 6.26 11.73 -24.62
N GLY A 555 6.64 10.66 -23.93
CA GLY A 555 5.72 9.88 -23.10
C GLY A 555 6.44 8.99 -22.11
N VAL A 556 5.77 8.61 -21.02
CA VAL A 556 6.28 7.69 -20.02
C VAL A 556 5.22 6.66 -19.69
N LEU A 557 5.56 5.38 -19.86
CA LEU A 557 4.77 4.28 -19.34
C LEU A 557 4.91 4.23 -17.81
N CYS A 558 3.82 4.52 -17.12
CA CYS A 558 3.76 4.60 -15.68
C CYS A 558 3.40 3.24 -15.09
N ASP A 559 4.43 2.50 -14.66
CA ASP A 559 4.31 1.28 -13.87
C ASP A 559 5.08 1.49 -12.57
N GLY A 560 4.67 2.50 -11.79
CA GLY A 560 5.30 2.86 -10.50
C GLY A 560 6.84 2.82 -10.53
N PRO A 561 7.46 2.14 -9.56
CA PRO A 561 8.87 1.85 -9.50
C PRO A 561 9.21 0.44 -9.94
N SER A 562 10.46 0.34 -10.33
CA SER A 562 11.16 -0.86 -10.70
C SER A 562 11.07 -1.93 -9.61
N PRO A 563 10.90 -3.21 -10.00
CA PRO A 563 10.93 -4.32 -9.05
C PRO A 563 12.30 -4.47 -8.38
N GLU A 564 13.36 -4.14 -9.10
CA GLU A 564 14.74 -4.23 -8.64
C GLU A 564 15.48 -2.90 -8.87
N ASN A 565 16.38 -2.54 -7.95
CA ASN A 565 17.19 -1.31 -8.04
C ASN A 565 18.59 -1.54 -8.65
N ILE A 566 18.83 -2.73 -9.19
CA ILE A 566 20.13 -3.15 -9.73
C ILE A 566 20.01 -3.31 -11.25
N ALA A 567 21.02 -2.83 -11.98
CA ALA A 567 21.07 -2.95 -13.43
C ALA A 567 21.31 -4.40 -13.92
N SER A 568 21.15 -4.63 -15.22
CA SER A 568 21.42 -5.93 -15.85
C SER A 568 22.89 -6.34 -15.79
N THR A 569 23.12 -7.66 -15.79
CA THR A 569 24.43 -8.27 -15.99
C THR A 569 24.84 -8.13 -17.46
N VAL A 570 26.04 -7.65 -17.73
CA VAL A 570 26.56 -7.40 -19.09
C VAL A 570 27.72 -8.33 -19.38
N VAL A 571 27.51 -9.25 -20.31
CA VAL A 571 28.43 -10.33 -20.68
C VAL A 571 29.10 -10.00 -22.00
N ASP A 572 30.41 -10.16 -22.08
CA ASP A 572 31.18 -10.03 -23.31
C ASP A 572 31.24 -11.38 -24.03
N CYS A 573 30.58 -11.46 -25.19
CA CYS A 573 30.54 -12.65 -26.04
C CYS A 573 31.32 -12.44 -27.35
N THR A 574 32.15 -11.40 -27.46
CA THR A 574 32.92 -11.11 -28.68
C THR A 574 33.95 -12.20 -29.04
N LYS A 575 34.36 -13.02 -28.07
CA LYS A 575 35.32 -14.12 -28.24
C LYS A 575 34.69 -15.50 -28.04
N ILE A 576 33.37 -15.61 -28.23
CA ILE A 576 32.64 -16.87 -28.02
C ILE A 576 33.11 -18.00 -28.95
N GLU A 577 33.63 -17.67 -30.13
CA GLU A 577 34.25 -18.63 -31.06
C GLU A 577 35.46 -19.35 -30.47
N ASN A 578 36.19 -18.68 -29.57
CA ASN A 578 37.32 -19.27 -28.85
C ASN A 578 36.88 -20.02 -27.59
N GLY A 579 35.57 -20.20 -27.38
CA GLY A 579 34.99 -20.82 -26.18
C GLY A 579 35.13 -19.97 -24.92
N GLN A 580 35.20 -18.64 -25.05
CA GLN A 580 35.41 -17.74 -23.91
C GLN A 580 34.34 -16.63 -23.85
N ILE A 581 33.88 -16.33 -22.63
CA ILE A 581 33.03 -15.16 -22.33
C ILE A 581 33.66 -14.31 -21.22
N GLY A 582 33.45 -13.00 -21.29
CA GLY A 582 33.86 -12.01 -20.29
C GLY A 582 32.68 -11.34 -19.60
N PHE A 583 32.96 -10.44 -18.66
CA PHE A 583 31.93 -9.67 -17.96
C PHE A 583 32.35 -8.20 -17.89
N PHE A 584 31.55 -7.30 -18.47
CA PHE A 584 31.71 -5.86 -18.29
C PHE A 584 31.07 -5.39 -16.99
N ARG A 585 30.00 -6.06 -16.55
CA ARG A 585 29.30 -5.75 -15.30
C ARG A 585 28.55 -6.98 -14.79
N VAL A 586 28.65 -7.25 -13.50
CA VAL A 586 27.75 -8.19 -12.80
C VAL A 586 26.61 -7.38 -12.18
N GLY A 587 25.37 -7.70 -12.57
CA GLY A 587 24.15 -7.02 -12.14
C GLY A 587 23.23 -7.98 -11.40
N LEU A 588 21.93 -7.91 -11.67
CA LEU A 588 20.90 -8.74 -11.01
C LEU A 588 21.18 -10.25 -11.12
N ILE A 589 21.71 -10.71 -12.25
CA ILE A 589 22.04 -12.13 -12.45
C ILE A 589 23.48 -12.41 -12.03
N PRO A 590 23.72 -13.27 -11.03
CA PRO A 590 25.07 -13.60 -10.59
C PRO A 590 25.93 -14.23 -11.69
N LYS A 591 27.24 -13.97 -11.64
CA LYS A 591 28.24 -14.53 -12.57
C LYS A 591 28.16 -16.06 -12.69
N SER A 592 27.96 -16.75 -11.57
CA SER A 592 27.86 -18.22 -11.52
C SER A 592 26.73 -18.76 -12.39
N LYS A 593 25.55 -18.10 -12.37
CA LYS A 593 24.40 -18.53 -13.18
C LYS A 593 24.66 -18.36 -14.68
N VAL A 594 25.33 -17.28 -15.08
CA VAL A 594 25.71 -17.06 -16.48
C VAL A 594 26.72 -18.11 -16.95
N LEU A 595 27.74 -18.41 -16.13
CA LEU A 595 28.73 -19.44 -16.44
C LEU A 595 28.10 -20.83 -16.56
N GLN A 596 27.16 -21.16 -15.66
CA GLN A 596 26.43 -22.42 -15.74
C GLN A 596 25.68 -22.60 -17.06
N ILE A 597 24.97 -21.55 -17.51
CA ILE A 597 24.28 -21.56 -18.81
C ILE A 597 25.31 -21.77 -19.94
N PHE A 598 26.43 -21.04 -19.90
CA PHE A 598 27.46 -21.14 -20.92
C PHE A 598 28.12 -22.52 -20.99
N GLU A 599 28.48 -23.10 -19.85
CA GLU A 599 29.07 -24.46 -19.75
C GLU A 599 28.13 -25.55 -20.26
N GLU A 600 26.82 -25.40 -20.07
CA GLU A 600 25.82 -26.31 -20.61
C GLU A 600 25.77 -26.24 -22.13
N ILE A 601 25.79 -25.03 -22.71
CA ILE A 601 25.81 -24.85 -24.16
C ILE A 601 27.13 -25.34 -24.77
N GLN A 602 28.27 -25.09 -24.12
CA GLN A 602 29.57 -25.61 -24.57
C GLN A 602 29.58 -27.13 -24.62
N ARG A 603 29.04 -27.81 -23.61
CA ARG A 603 28.91 -29.28 -23.61
C ARG A 603 28.07 -29.79 -24.77
N ARG A 604 26.90 -29.18 -25.03
CA ARG A 604 26.04 -29.57 -26.16
C ARG A 604 26.74 -29.44 -27.51
N HIS A 605 27.54 -28.38 -27.70
CA HIS A 605 28.33 -28.18 -28.93
C HIS A 605 29.51 -29.16 -29.03
N GLN A 606 30.14 -29.53 -27.92
CA GLN A 606 31.17 -30.58 -27.88
C GLN A 606 30.59 -31.97 -28.23
N ASP A 607 29.35 -32.24 -27.80
CA ASP A 607 28.63 -33.49 -28.07
C ASP A 607 27.98 -33.54 -29.47
N GLY A 608 28.16 -32.50 -30.31
CA GLY A 608 27.63 -32.44 -31.68
C GLY A 608 26.14 -32.10 -31.79
N HIS A 609 25.50 -31.69 -30.70
CA HIS A 609 24.09 -31.29 -30.70
C HIS A 609 23.94 -29.79 -31.03
N LEU A 610 23.73 -29.48 -32.31
CA LEU A 610 23.25 -28.16 -32.73
C LEU A 610 21.74 -28.04 -32.54
N ASN A 611 21.31 -26.81 -32.32
CA ASN A 611 19.91 -26.44 -32.23
C ASN A 611 19.20 -26.61 -33.59
N ARG A 612 17.97 -27.16 -33.59
CA ARG A 612 17.25 -27.65 -34.79
C ARG A 612 17.07 -26.63 -35.91
N GLY A 613 17.15 -25.34 -35.62
CA GLY A 613 17.01 -24.30 -36.66
C GLY A 613 18.26 -24.06 -37.53
N PHE A 614 19.34 -24.83 -37.36
CA PHE A 614 20.47 -24.88 -38.30
C PHE A 614 20.45 -26.12 -39.22
N GLU A 615 19.44 -27.00 -39.10
CA GLU A 615 19.25 -28.12 -40.03
C GLU A 615 18.60 -27.62 -41.33
N THR A 616 19.41 -27.33 -42.34
CA THR A 616 18.96 -27.30 -43.75
C THR A 616 19.97 -28.01 -44.65
N ASP A 617 19.48 -29.05 -45.31
CA ASP A 617 20.01 -29.75 -46.49
C ASP A 617 21.52 -30.01 -46.56
N ILE A 618 21.95 -31.09 -45.90
CA ILE A 618 23.06 -31.90 -46.41
C ILE A 618 22.48 -33.28 -46.72
N THR A 619 21.93 -33.44 -47.92
CA THR A 619 21.82 -34.75 -48.57
C THR A 619 23.21 -35.15 -49.03
N ASP A 620 23.69 -36.33 -48.61
CA ASP A 620 24.27 -37.32 -49.53
C ASP A 620 24.60 -38.66 -48.82
N PRO A 621 24.76 -39.77 -49.56
CA PRO A 621 23.98 -40.98 -49.30
C PRO A 621 24.81 -42.24 -48.95
N VAL A 622 24.08 -43.31 -48.57
CA VAL A 622 24.44 -44.74 -48.55
C VAL A 622 25.55 -45.21 -47.59
N SER A 623 25.16 -46.01 -46.59
CA SER A 623 25.60 -47.42 -46.47
C SER A 623 24.74 -48.20 -45.49
N ASP A 624 24.07 -49.23 -46.02
CA ASP A 624 23.30 -50.26 -45.34
C ASP A 624 24.09 -51.01 -44.26
N THR A 625 23.43 -51.35 -43.15
CA THR A 625 23.33 -52.76 -42.71
C THR A 625 22.20 -52.96 -41.69
N MET A 626 21.25 -53.80 -42.10
CA MET A 626 20.40 -54.76 -41.38
C MET A 626 20.85 -55.13 -39.94
N GLU A 627 20.03 -55.50 -38.96
CA GLU A 627 18.75 -56.23 -38.99
C GLU A 627 18.10 -56.31 -37.57
N SER A 628 16.78 -56.50 -37.55
CA SER A 628 16.03 -57.46 -36.71
C SER A 628 15.69 -57.16 -35.22
N GLN A 629 14.38 -56.98 -35.02
CA GLN A 629 13.62 -57.17 -33.77
C GLN A 629 13.34 -58.66 -33.50
N ALA A 630 13.22 -59.05 -32.21
CA ALA A 630 11.98 -59.58 -31.60
C ALA A 630 12.15 -60.74 -30.58
N ARG A 631 11.33 -60.63 -29.50
CA ARG A 631 10.63 -61.70 -28.73
C ARG A 631 11.47 -62.56 -27.76
N SER A 632 11.03 -63.00 -26.57
CA SER A 632 9.67 -63.18 -25.99
C SER A 632 9.74 -63.66 -24.51
N THR A 633 8.64 -63.42 -23.73
CA THR A 633 7.95 -64.33 -22.74
C THR A 633 8.74 -64.93 -21.54
N ASP A 634 8.25 -65.18 -20.32
CA ASP A 634 6.93 -65.13 -19.64
C ASP A 634 7.15 -65.30 -18.11
N SER A 635 6.08 -65.09 -17.33
CA SER A 635 5.78 -65.26 -15.89
C SER A 635 6.06 -66.66 -15.26
N GLU A 636 6.20 -66.93 -13.93
CA GLU A 636 5.22 -66.89 -12.81
C GLU A 636 5.84 -67.28 -11.42
N THR A 637 5.36 -66.61 -10.35
CA THR A 637 4.80 -67.06 -9.03
C THR A 637 5.42 -68.10 -8.04
N TYR A 638 5.72 -67.60 -6.81
CA TYR A 638 5.72 -68.09 -5.39
C TYR A 638 5.66 -69.58 -4.91
N SER A 639 6.46 -69.88 -3.85
CA SER A 639 6.08 -70.26 -2.44
C SER A 639 6.84 -71.44 -1.74
N SER A 640 7.01 -71.28 -0.41
CA SER A 640 7.25 -72.22 0.73
C SER A 640 8.68 -72.25 1.34
N LEU A 641 9.05 -71.92 2.61
CA LEU A 641 8.60 -71.94 4.04
C LEU A 641 9.13 -73.14 4.87
N ASN A 642 9.93 -72.86 5.92
CA ASN A 642 10.10 -73.68 7.14
C ASN A 642 10.78 -72.90 8.31
N GLN A 643 9.98 -72.42 9.29
CA GLN A 643 9.99 -72.68 10.77
C GLN A 643 11.31 -72.81 11.63
N PRO A 644 11.27 -72.78 13.01
CA PRO A 644 10.54 -71.90 13.97
C PRO A 644 11.16 -71.64 15.42
N VAL A 645 10.44 -70.83 16.26
CA VAL A 645 10.26 -70.72 17.77
C VAL A 645 11.38 -70.30 18.79
N PRO A 646 11.10 -69.97 20.11
CA PRO A 646 9.98 -69.27 20.81
C PRO A 646 10.39 -68.17 21.86
N ALA A 647 9.36 -67.59 22.50
CA ALA A 647 9.30 -66.50 23.51
C ALA A 647 9.53 -66.84 25.01
N MET A 648 9.69 -65.78 25.85
CA MET A 648 9.33 -65.53 27.28
C MET A 648 10.45 -64.77 28.01
N ALA A 649 10.31 -63.93 29.05
CA ALA A 649 9.25 -63.13 29.70
C ALA A 649 9.90 -62.50 30.98
N LEU A 650 9.55 -61.24 31.35
CA LEU A 650 9.60 -60.61 32.72
C LEU A 650 10.96 -60.59 33.50
N SER A 651 11.32 -59.68 34.43
CA SER A 651 10.71 -58.55 35.15
C SER A 651 11.78 -57.82 36.04
N THR A 652 11.48 -56.56 36.40
CA THR A 652 11.74 -55.84 37.69
C THR A 652 13.14 -55.33 38.13
N MET A 653 13.18 -54.00 38.41
CA MET A 653 13.72 -53.25 39.59
C MET A 653 15.21 -53.45 40.01
N ASP A 654 16.00 -52.48 40.51
CA ASP A 654 15.85 -51.06 40.85
C ASP A 654 17.26 -50.46 41.18
N LEU A 655 17.35 -49.12 41.12
CA LEU A 655 18.11 -48.17 41.98
C LEU A 655 19.65 -48.00 42.01
N SER A 656 19.97 -46.68 41.97
CA SER A 656 20.99 -45.91 42.74
C SER A 656 22.42 -45.84 42.18
N GLN A 657 23.20 -44.73 42.26
CA GLN A 657 23.04 -43.30 42.57
C GLN A 657 24.43 -42.63 42.40
N ASN A 658 24.46 -41.28 42.39
CA ASN A 658 25.54 -40.31 42.67
C ASN A 658 26.20 -39.62 41.46
N SER A 659 25.93 -38.32 41.18
CA SER A 659 26.17 -37.03 41.90
C SER A 659 27.52 -36.41 41.45
N ASN A 660 27.65 -35.13 41.05
CA ASN A 660 27.46 -33.81 41.71
C ASN A 660 27.30 -32.72 40.61
N GLU A 661 26.49 -31.63 40.74
CA GLU A 661 26.74 -30.34 41.45
C GLU A 661 28.07 -29.64 41.05
N ASP A 662 28.24 -28.32 40.84
CA ASP A 662 27.44 -27.08 40.92
C ASP A 662 28.32 -25.91 40.38
N ASP A 663 27.78 -24.68 40.40
CA ASP A 663 28.42 -23.33 40.40
C ASP A 663 28.86 -22.64 39.07
N ALA A 664 28.20 -21.54 38.65
CA ALA A 664 28.29 -20.12 39.11
C ALA A 664 29.34 -19.32 38.28
N LEU A 665 29.11 -18.11 37.76
CA LEU A 665 28.48 -16.90 38.31
C LEU A 665 28.04 -15.95 37.18
#